data_AF-A0A553I769-F1
#
_entry.id   AF-A0A553I769-F1
#
_cell.length_a   1.000
_cell.length_b   1.000
_cell.length_c   1.000
_cell.angle_alpha   90.00
_cell.angle_beta   90.00
_cell.angle_gamma   90.00
#
_symmetry.space_group_name_H-M   'P 1'
#
loop_
_entity.id
_entity.type
_entity.pdbx_description
1 polymer ?
#
loop_
_entity_poly.entity_id
_entity_poly.type
_entity_poly.pdbx_seq_one_letter_code
_entity_poly.pdbx_strand_id
1 'polypeptide(L)'
;MLENPALIYEGPVFPWLDKQAAPLILLHDGGGTTFSYHCLHPIGRTIYGIHNARFDEGGYWESGIPGMASHYIELIETILPQGGDILLGGWSLGGILSLEVAWQLANRSADKYPKFNILGMIFIDSVYTKSLGEFREMPDLTAQPIVKSSEELSTMPLLEKVGLNMTHARMMITRWELPDWTGREDEIPQTILMRAKELYQPDGQAFVDHSRQFRLLGWDRYHGARWIKEVVDLEGHHFNIFESKYLADVTMKIATAADSFDYRATKATIWLGSHDLKAARLVGGKRSSVMSRNQVAGSVEKVQEAIDFNSQSVGNVTWVNDHEVRKDKQTIQQQKRPKKRAHPYATARLKRAQDQLTRTAPLSRALNPLVLAVQSITGQFLELCHPLSETQEAPFAWLGEIQEMGQDIDALPLALSALALGWAGHVNDQPRLADTGLQLYNAAIRQLRGDISTYSPAQSLIVTTIFVVFELCQFGSQGNPGWLTHMKGIAAFLQALGPEKVSIDPYLKIFSFCRVVFIMQGLKRRRSVCAGSHMWMHGPFRNRKKNAYHQFYDLSAEACELLGHADSLAQPSDKPAVETKQPAEVLDSMLHLISRLRRWMQNSSHVGFSGPFKFPDDDLVTRHRLDRARARGYPTKLPSDSAWTSDSLYWQRMMYNYWTLRLDLFMTIFDNSILSSLLENSDSLKALLMSELNTSSSGEERAPIALIYEECRMLASNIAINCTSACQSTYQNFGSLVTVYTLETAIRWYERHNRDASELDTELEQHCRAILGGIKTEESKDPCPFEVSILTDEVLRRNWC
;
A
#
# COMPACT_ATOMS: atom_id res chain seq x y z
N MET A 1 3.47 8.71 -39.18
CA MET A 1 4.64 9.18 -38.42
C MET A 1 4.37 8.95 -36.96
N LEU A 2 5.32 8.34 -36.24
CA LEU A 2 5.29 8.33 -34.79
C LEU A 2 5.52 9.76 -34.29
N GLU A 3 4.86 10.15 -33.21
CA GLU A 3 5.08 11.46 -32.59
C GLU A 3 6.53 11.59 -32.11
N ASN A 4 7.14 12.78 -32.23
CA ASN A 4 8.50 13.05 -31.75
C ASN A 4 8.52 14.42 -31.05
N PRO A 5 8.77 14.48 -29.73
CA PRO A 5 9.00 13.38 -28.80
C PRO A 5 7.79 12.44 -28.63
N ALA A 6 8.03 11.14 -28.50
CA ALA A 6 6.99 10.16 -28.19
C ALA A 6 6.76 10.10 -26.67
N LEU A 7 5.51 10.21 -26.22
CA LEU A 7 5.14 9.89 -24.84
C LEU A 7 5.21 8.37 -24.65
N ILE A 8 6.22 7.88 -23.96
CA ILE A 8 6.40 6.44 -23.68
C ILE A 8 5.48 6.02 -22.53
N TYR A 9 5.49 6.82 -21.47
CA TYR A 9 4.71 6.55 -20.26
C TYR A 9 4.29 7.89 -19.65
N GLU A 10 2.98 8.06 -19.42
CA GLU A 10 2.46 9.19 -18.67
C GLU A 10 2.64 8.92 -17.18
N GLY A 11 3.45 9.75 -16.52
CA GLY A 11 3.70 9.62 -15.10
C GLY A 11 2.49 10.02 -14.27
N PRO A 12 2.38 9.49 -13.03
CA PRO A 12 1.38 9.96 -12.10
C PRO A 12 1.61 11.44 -11.81
N VAL A 13 0.57 12.25 -12.05
CA VAL A 13 0.54 13.63 -11.61
C VAL A 13 -0.01 13.64 -10.19
N PHE A 14 0.78 14.15 -9.25
CA PHE A 14 0.44 14.30 -7.85
C PHE A 14 0.16 15.77 -7.54
N PRO A 15 -1.07 16.26 -7.78
CA PRO A 15 -1.33 17.69 -7.78
C PRO A 15 -1.24 18.39 -6.41
N TRP A 16 -0.96 17.65 -5.33
CA TRP A 16 -0.59 18.17 -4.01
C TRP A 16 0.92 18.36 -3.80
N LEU A 17 1.76 17.89 -4.72
CA LEU A 17 3.19 18.23 -4.74
C LEU A 17 3.38 19.58 -5.44
N ASP A 18 4.05 20.52 -4.77
CA ASP A 18 4.45 21.81 -5.35
C ASP A 18 5.33 21.62 -6.61
N LYS A 19 5.99 20.46 -6.74
CA LYS A 19 6.77 20.07 -7.91
C LYS A 19 6.53 18.60 -8.24
N GLN A 20 6.12 18.32 -9.47
CA GLN A 20 6.03 16.96 -9.97
C GLN A 20 7.43 16.35 -10.11
N ALA A 21 7.52 15.02 -10.08
CA ALA A 21 8.77 14.34 -10.44
C ALA A 21 9.20 14.80 -11.83
N ALA A 22 10.48 15.15 -11.98
CA ALA A 22 10.98 15.64 -13.26
C ALA A 22 10.79 14.56 -14.36
N PRO A 23 10.26 14.91 -15.54
CA PRO A 23 10.13 13.97 -16.64
C PRO A 23 11.52 13.47 -17.07
N LEU A 24 11.59 12.18 -17.39
CA LEU A 24 12.80 11.56 -17.94
C LEU A 24 12.71 11.55 -19.46
N ILE A 25 13.67 12.21 -20.11
CA ILE A 25 13.75 12.32 -21.57
C ILE A 25 14.86 11.38 -22.04
N LEU A 26 14.47 10.30 -22.72
CA LEU A 26 15.36 9.26 -23.23
C LEU A 26 15.64 9.47 -24.72
N LEU A 27 16.90 9.71 -25.04
CA LEU A 27 17.39 9.89 -26.41
C LEU A 27 17.75 8.53 -27.01
N HIS A 28 17.44 8.31 -28.29
CA HIS A 28 17.64 7.03 -28.97
C HIS A 28 19.09 6.51 -28.95
N ASP A 29 19.24 5.19 -29.12
CA ASP A 29 20.53 4.53 -29.30
C ASP A 29 21.06 4.67 -30.74
N GLY A 30 22.20 4.04 -31.07
CA GLY A 30 22.78 4.11 -32.41
C GLY A 30 21.81 3.71 -33.53
N GLY A 31 20.84 2.84 -33.26
CA GLY A 31 19.82 2.41 -34.21
C GLY A 31 18.81 3.48 -34.61
N GLY A 32 18.73 4.60 -33.90
CA GLY A 32 17.80 5.69 -34.22
C GLY A 32 16.38 5.54 -33.70
N THR A 33 16.09 4.47 -32.95
CA THR A 33 14.73 4.13 -32.48
C THR A 33 14.56 4.30 -30.98
N THR A 34 13.32 4.44 -30.52
CA THR A 34 12.96 4.45 -29.09
C THR A 34 12.29 3.14 -28.64
N PHE A 35 12.28 2.11 -29.49
CA PHE A 35 11.53 0.87 -29.26
C PHE A 35 11.89 0.23 -27.91
N SER A 36 13.18 0.14 -27.58
CA SER A 36 13.66 -0.41 -26.30
C SER A 36 13.05 0.28 -25.08
N TYR A 37 12.77 1.58 -25.18
CA TYR A 37 12.17 2.33 -24.08
C TYR A 37 10.67 2.10 -23.96
N HIS A 38 9.97 1.78 -25.05
CA HIS A 38 8.56 1.38 -25.00
C HIS A 38 8.34 0.01 -24.33
N CYS A 39 9.40 -0.79 -24.18
CA CYS A 39 9.36 -2.05 -23.44
C CYS A 39 9.49 -1.86 -21.91
N LEU A 40 9.82 -0.66 -21.43
CA LEU A 40 9.97 -0.39 -20.00
C LEU A 40 8.62 -0.46 -19.28
N HIS A 41 8.62 -0.98 -18.05
CA HIS A 41 7.45 -0.86 -17.17
C HIS A 41 7.33 0.59 -16.64
N PRO A 42 6.13 0.99 -16.17
CA PRO A 42 5.92 2.25 -15.44
C PRO A 42 6.95 2.49 -14.32
N ILE A 43 7.65 3.63 -14.36
CA ILE A 43 8.66 4.01 -13.34
C ILE A 43 8.20 5.09 -12.36
N GLY A 44 6.91 5.49 -12.41
CA GLY A 44 6.35 6.48 -11.50
C GLY A 44 6.71 7.95 -11.81
N ARG A 45 7.16 8.25 -13.03
CA ARG A 45 7.34 9.61 -13.59
C ARG A 45 7.09 9.58 -15.09
N THR A 46 6.83 10.74 -15.70
CA THR A 46 6.61 10.82 -17.14
C THR A 46 7.90 10.49 -17.90
N ILE A 47 7.79 9.67 -18.95
CA ILE A 47 8.91 9.32 -19.84
C ILE A 47 8.59 9.77 -21.27
N TYR A 48 9.51 10.54 -21.84
CA TYR A 48 9.51 10.87 -23.27
C TYR A 48 10.66 10.16 -23.97
N GLY A 49 10.41 9.70 -25.20
CA GLY A 49 11.43 9.13 -26.08
C GLY A 49 11.63 10.03 -27.28
N ILE A 50 12.88 10.37 -27.59
CA ILE A 50 13.22 11.10 -28.82
C ILE A 50 13.93 10.15 -29.78
N HIS A 51 13.27 9.83 -30.89
CA HIS A 51 13.86 9.04 -31.98
C HIS A 51 14.60 9.93 -32.98
N ASN A 52 15.45 9.35 -33.82
CA ASN A 52 16.17 10.11 -34.83
C ASN A 52 15.20 10.73 -35.82
N ALA A 53 15.08 12.06 -35.86
CA ALA A 53 14.16 12.75 -36.77
C ALA A 53 14.47 12.49 -38.25
N ARG A 54 15.70 12.05 -38.56
CA ARG A 54 16.14 11.63 -39.90
C ARG A 54 16.15 10.12 -40.09
N PHE A 55 15.50 9.34 -39.24
CA PHE A 55 15.52 7.87 -39.28
C PHE A 55 15.18 7.33 -40.68
N ASP A 56 14.09 7.82 -41.28
CA ASP A 56 13.64 7.44 -42.63
C ASP A 56 14.46 8.09 -43.76
N GLU A 57 15.34 9.04 -43.45
CA GLU A 57 16.28 9.70 -44.37
C GLU A 57 17.70 9.10 -44.29
N GLY A 58 17.84 7.94 -43.64
CA GLY A 58 19.11 7.24 -43.45
C GLY A 58 19.88 7.67 -42.19
N GLY A 59 19.38 8.65 -41.43
CA GLY A 59 19.84 8.94 -40.07
C GLY A 59 21.06 9.84 -39.94
N TYR A 60 21.65 10.30 -41.06
CA TYR A 60 22.85 11.13 -41.05
C TYR A 60 22.54 12.63 -40.86
N TRP A 61 23.33 13.30 -40.03
CA TRP A 61 23.27 14.75 -39.81
C TRP A 61 24.57 15.39 -40.28
N GLU A 62 24.48 16.33 -41.22
CA GLU A 62 25.66 17.04 -41.76
C GLU A 62 26.41 17.82 -40.68
N SER A 63 25.67 18.40 -39.73
CA SER A 63 26.17 19.09 -38.55
C SER A 63 26.56 18.15 -37.40
N GLY A 64 26.49 16.82 -37.61
CA GLY A 64 26.89 15.81 -36.64
C GLY A 64 26.05 15.78 -35.37
N ILE A 65 26.65 15.27 -34.28
CA ILE A 65 26.05 15.18 -32.95
C ILE A 65 25.56 16.55 -32.42
N PRO A 66 26.30 17.67 -32.58
CA PRO A 66 25.82 18.98 -32.13
C PRO A 66 24.53 19.44 -32.83
N GLY A 67 24.42 19.22 -34.14
CA GLY A 67 23.20 19.56 -34.87
C GLY A 67 21.99 18.74 -34.45
N MET A 68 22.20 17.45 -34.21
CA MET A 68 21.16 16.54 -33.72
C MET A 68 20.69 16.96 -32.31
N ALA A 69 21.61 17.28 -31.40
CA ALA A 69 21.29 17.75 -30.06
C ALA A 69 20.54 19.09 -30.07
N SER A 70 20.92 20.03 -30.95
CA SER A 70 20.21 21.31 -31.12
C SER A 70 18.75 21.08 -31.52
N HIS A 71 18.50 20.17 -32.46
CA HIS A 71 17.13 19.81 -32.84
C HIS A 71 16.36 19.12 -31.70
N TYR A 72 17.02 18.28 -30.91
CA TYR A 72 16.37 17.63 -29.75
C TYR A 72 16.01 18.63 -28.67
N ILE A 73 16.80 19.69 -28.48
CA ILE A 73 16.42 20.79 -27.59
C ILE A 73 15.12 21.44 -28.08
N GLU A 74 14.97 21.71 -29.38
CA GLU A 74 13.72 22.25 -29.95
C GLU A 74 12.53 21.31 -29.70
N LEU A 75 12.72 20.00 -29.84
CA LEU A 75 11.69 19.00 -29.52
C LEU A 75 11.36 18.95 -28.02
N ILE A 76 12.33 19.12 -27.13
CA ILE A 76 12.08 19.23 -25.69
C ILE A 76 11.27 20.50 -25.38
N GLU A 77 11.53 21.59 -26.12
CA GLU A 77 10.79 22.84 -26.00
C GLU A 77 9.32 22.73 -26.45
N THR A 78 8.96 21.78 -27.31
CA THR A 78 7.55 21.59 -27.73
C THR A 78 6.74 20.88 -26.65
N ILE A 79 7.31 19.90 -25.95
CA ILE A 79 6.65 19.19 -24.85
C ILE A 79 6.68 19.97 -23.52
N LEU A 80 7.68 20.84 -23.33
CA LEU A 80 7.82 21.70 -22.15
C LEU A 80 8.04 23.17 -22.55
N PRO A 81 7.02 23.86 -23.10
CA PRO A 81 7.17 25.24 -23.60
C PRO A 81 7.62 26.25 -22.56
N GLN A 82 7.23 26.03 -21.29
CA GLN A 82 7.55 26.90 -20.17
C GLN A 82 8.89 26.57 -19.50
N GLY A 83 9.58 25.53 -19.96
CA GLY A 83 10.78 25.03 -19.30
C GLY A 83 10.46 24.22 -18.03
N GLY A 84 11.48 24.03 -17.19
CA GLY A 84 11.37 23.32 -15.92
C GLY A 84 12.53 22.38 -15.61
N ASP A 85 12.35 21.58 -14.57
CA ASP A 85 13.30 20.52 -14.21
C ASP A 85 13.10 19.33 -15.15
N ILE A 86 14.19 18.80 -15.68
CA ILE A 86 14.21 17.61 -16.54
C ILE A 86 15.32 16.66 -16.09
N LEU A 87 15.12 15.38 -16.39
CA LEU A 87 16.19 14.38 -16.41
C LEU A 87 16.47 14.01 -17.87
N LEU A 88 17.74 13.85 -18.20
CA LEU A 88 18.16 13.36 -19.50
C LEU A 88 18.72 11.95 -19.37
N GLY A 89 18.69 11.18 -20.44
CA GLY A 89 19.39 9.91 -20.49
C GLY A 89 19.26 9.22 -21.82
N GLY A 90 19.85 8.05 -21.89
CA GLY A 90 19.70 7.20 -23.05
C GLY A 90 20.70 6.06 -23.07
N TRP A 91 20.39 5.07 -23.89
CA TRP A 91 21.18 3.90 -24.14
C TRP A 91 22.24 4.15 -25.20
N SER A 92 23.47 3.75 -24.92
CA SER A 92 24.58 3.80 -25.88
C SER A 92 24.81 5.23 -26.36
N LEU A 93 24.56 5.52 -27.65
CA LEU A 93 24.57 6.87 -28.21
C LEU A 93 23.69 7.86 -27.43
N GLY A 94 22.56 7.43 -26.86
CA GLY A 94 21.62 8.31 -26.18
C GLY A 94 22.22 9.04 -24.97
N GLY A 95 23.14 8.41 -24.22
CA GLY A 95 23.88 9.08 -23.16
C GLY A 95 24.87 10.12 -23.69
N ILE A 96 25.50 9.85 -24.83
CA ILE A 96 26.40 10.80 -25.52
C ILE A 96 25.61 12.03 -25.98
N LEU A 97 24.45 11.81 -26.61
CA LEU A 97 23.54 12.88 -27.01
C LEU A 97 23.06 13.69 -25.80
N SER A 98 22.82 13.04 -24.66
CA SER A 98 22.42 13.72 -23.42
C SER A 98 23.51 14.66 -22.91
N LEU A 99 24.78 14.27 -23.01
CA LEU A 99 25.92 15.12 -22.66
C LEU A 99 26.01 16.36 -23.56
N GLU A 100 25.82 16.19 -24.86
CA GLU A 100 25.81 17.30 -25.82
C GLU A 100 24.62 18.24 -25.60
N VAL A 101 23.42 17.70 -25.36
CA VAL A 101 22.23 18.50 -25.01
C VAL A 101 22.48 19.31 -23.74
N ALA A 102 23.08 18.70 -22.71
CA ALA A 102 23.43 19.38 -21.47
C ALA A 102 24.43 20.53 -21.71
N TRP A 103 25.46 20.30 -22.52
CA TRP A 103 26.44 21.31 -22.90
C TRP A 103 25.79 22.50 -23.63
N GLN A 104 24.94 22.23 -24.63
CA GLN A 104 24.28 23.30 -25.38
C GLN A 104 23.29 24.09 -24.53
N LEU A 105 22.55 23.44 -23.63
CA LEU A 105 21.66 24.11 -22.69
C LEU A 105 22.43 25.00 -21.69
N ALA A 106 23.61 24.59 -21.25
CA ALA A 106 24.46 25.39 -20.36
C ALA A 106 25.11 26.61 -21.06
N ASN A 107 25.33 26.54 -22.38
CA ASN A 107 26.02 27.60 -23.14
C ASN A 107 25.08 28.43 -24.05
N ARG A 108 23.75 28.25 -23.95
CA ARG A 108 22.77 29.04 -24.73
C ARG A 108 22.81 30.51 -24.26
N SER A 109 23.26 31.42 -25.13
CA SER A 109 23.40 32.85 -24.84
C SER A 109 22.07 33.59 -25.04
N ALA A 110 21.45 34.12 -23.96
CA ALA A 110 20.68 35.39 -23.95
C ALA A 110 19.83 35.61 -22.69
N ASP A 111 19.39 34.57 -21.98
CA ASP A 111 18.43 34.73 -20.89
C ASP A 111 19.11 34.78 -19.51
N LYS A 112 18.59 35.68 -18.65
CA LYS A 112 19.07 35.86 -17.26
C LYS A 112 18.90 34.59 -16.39
N TYR A 113 18.13 33.60 -16.87
CA TYR A 113 17.87 32.31 -16.23
C TYR A 113 17.70 31.20 -17.29
N PRO A 114 18.29 30.01 -17.10
CA PRO A 114 18.14 28.89 -18.04
C PRO A 114 16.70 28.38 -18.03
N LYS A 115 16.13 28.15 -19.22
CA LYS A 115 14.77 27.62 -19.40
C LYS A 115 14.61 26.21 -18.82
N PHE A 116 15.65 25.39 -18.92
CA PHE A 116 15.65 24.03 -18.37
C PHE A 116 16.73 23.89 -17.30
N ASN A 117 16.39 23.13 -16.26
CA ASN A 117 17.30 22.72 -15.22
C ASN A 117 17.48 21.20 -15.27
N ILE A 118 18.69 20.73 -15.57
CA ILE A 118 18.98 19.29 -15.68
C ILE A 118 19.34 18.79 -14.29
N LEU A 119 18.44 18.02 -13.68
CA LEU A 119 18.66 17.49 -12.32
C LEU A 119 19.71 16.37 -12.28
N GLY A 120 19.89 15.68 -13.40
CA GLY A 120 20.88 14.63 -13.58
C GLY A 120 20.71 13.90 -14.90
N MET A 121 21.67 13.03 -15.20
CA MET A 121 21.66 12.20 -16.40
C MET A 121 21.75 10.71 -16.08
N ILE A 122 21.14 9.89 -16.93
CA ILE A 122 21.20 8.42 -16.84
C ILE A 122 21.85 7.88 -18.11
N PHE A 123 23.09 7.41 -17.99
CA PHE A 123 23.83 6.81 -19.10
C PHE A 123 23.60 5.31 -19.05
N ILE A 124 22.86 4.76 -20.01
CA ILE A 124 22.63 3.32 -20.08
C ILE A 124 23.69 2.74 -21.01
N ASP A 125 24.70 2.11 -20.45
CA ASP A 125 25.81 1.48 -21.14
C ASP A 125 26.51 2.34 -22.21
N SER A 126 26.63 3.64 -21.93
CA SER A 126 27.31 4.62 -22.79
C SER A 126 28.81 4.65 -22.50
N VAL A 127 29.63 4.31 -23.51
CA VAL A 127 31.09 4.25 -23.40
C VAL A 127 31.75 5.57 -23.78
N TYR A 128 32.94 5.86 -23.22
CA TYR A 128 33.73 7.02 -23.60
C TYR A 128 34.30 6.89 -25.02
N THR A 129 34.14 7.94 -25.85
CA THR A 129 34.27 7.81 -27.31
C THR A 129 35.49 8.44 -27.97
N LYS A 130 36.31 9.21 -27.26
CA LYS A 130 37.39 10.04 -27.86
C LYS A 130 38.41 9.27 -28.71
N SER A 131 38.70 8.01 -28.37
CA SER A 131 39.65 7.16 -29.10
C SER A 131 38.97 6.09 -29.96
N LEU A 132 37.66 6.21 -30.24
CA LEU A 132 36.94 5.15 -30.94
C LEU A 132 37.40 4.96 -32.40
N GLY A 133 37.88 6.02 -33.06
CA GLY A 133 38.38 5.94 -34.44
C GLY A 133 39.61 5.04 -34.62
N GLU A 134 40.23 4.59 -33.54
CA GLU A 134 41.38 3.67 -33.55
C GLU A 134 40.96 2.18 -33.60
N PHE A 135 39.67 1.87 -33.41
CA PHE A 135 39.17 0.49 -33.38
C PHE A 135 38.70 0.00 -34.76
N ARG A 136 38.98 -1.28 -35.07
CA ARG A 136 38.74 -1.92 -36.37
C ARG A 136 37.28 -1.90 -36.83
N GLU A 137 36.31 -1.82 -35.91
CA GLU A 137 34.87 -1.81 -36.20
C GLU A 137 34.28 -0.41 -36.40
N MET A 138 35.10 0.64 -36.24
CA MET A 138 34.66 2.03 -36.38
C MET A 138 35.01 2.57 -37.77
N PRO A 139 34.15 3.39 -38.38
CA PRO A 139 34.46 4.03 -39.67
C PRO A 139 35.69 4.94 -39.57
N ASP A 140 36.52 4.93 -40.62
CA ASP A 140 37.63 5.88 -40.78
C ASP A 140 37.11 7.34 -40.78
N LEU A 141 37.90 8.27 -40.26
CA LEU A 141 37.57 9.70 -40.18
C LEU A 141 37.22 10.28 -41.56
N THR A 142 37.87 9.78 -42.63
CA THR A 142 37.62 10.21 -44.02
C THR A 142 36.39 9.56 -44.68
N ALA A 143 35.72 8.61 -44.02
CA ALA A 143 34.58 7.88 -44.60
C ALA A 143 33.43 8.82 -44.96
N GLN A 144 32.89 8.76 -46.17
CA GLN A 144 31.74 9.58 -46.58
C GLN A 144 30.42 8.90 -46.19
N PRO A 145 29.37 9.67 -45.84
CA PRO A 145 28.08 9.09 -45.48
C PRO A 145 27.52 8.25 -46.65
N ILE A 146 26.83 7.18 -46.32
CA ILE A 146 26.19 6.30 -47.29
C ILE A 146 24.93 7.00 -47.78
N VAL A 147 24.97 7.49 -49.02
CA VAL A 147 23.84 8.16 -49.66
C VAL A 147 22.95 7.13 -50.33
N LYS A 148 21.65 7.19 -50.03
CA LYS A 148 20.59 6.36 -50.62
C LYS A 148 19.50 7.26 -51.19
N SER A 149 18.91 6.87 -52.31
CA SER A 149 17.76 7.58 -52.87
C SER A 149 16.54 7.47 -51.96
N SER A 150 15.61 8.43 -52.04
CA SER A 150 14.36 8.38 -51.26
C SER A 150 13.54 7.12 -51.55
N GLU A 151 13.59 6.60 -52.78
CA GLU A 151 12.90 5.36 -53.16
C GLU A 151 13.53 4.12 -52.48
N GLU A 152 14.87 4.02 -52.48
CA GLU A 152 15.59 2.97 -51.74
C GLU A 152 15.26 3.02 -50.24
N LEU A 153 15.31 4.20 -49.62
CA LEU A 153 15.02 4.36 -48.19
C LEU A 153 13.58 4.01 -47.86
N SER A 154 12.61 4.35 -48.73
CA SER A 154 11.20 4.03 -48.49
C SER A 154 10.90 2.53 -48.52
N THR A 155 11.67 1.75 -49.30
CA THR A 155 11.48 0.30 -49.50
C THR A 155 12.39 -0.56 -48.63
N MET A 156 13.37 0.05 -47.95
CA MET A 156 14.35 -0.62 -47.11
C MET A 156 13.70 -1.30 -45.87
N PRO A 157 14.02 -2.57 -45.58
CA PRO A 157 13.58 -3.25 -44.37
C PRO A 157 14.00 -2.52 -43.10
N LEU A 158 13.17 -2.57 -42.04
CA LEU A 158 13.42 -1.86 -40.78
C LEU A 158 14.79 -2.20 -40.18
N LEU A 159 15.19 -3.48 -40.19
CA LEU A 159 16.48 -3.91 -39.65
C LEU A 159 17.67 -3.31 -40.42
N GLU A 160 17.55 -3.18 -41.74
CA GLU A 160 18.57 -2.55 -42.57
C GLU A 160 18.62 -1.03 -42.35
N LYS A 161 17.47 -0.37 -42.16
CA LYS A 161 17.41 1.05 -41.77
C LYS A 161 18.11 1.30 -40.43
N VAL A 162 17.85 0.43 -39.44
CA VAL A 162 18.52 0.47 -38.13
C VAL A 162 20.04 0.30 -38.29
N GLY A 163 20.48 -0.66 -39.12
CA GLY A 163 21.90 -0.87 -39.41
C GLY A 163 22.57 0.34 -40.09
N LEU A 164 21.87 0.99 -41.04
CA LEU A 164 22.33 2.22 -41.69
C LEU A 164 22.45 3.37 -40.69
N ASN A 165 21.44 3.55 -39.82
CA ASN A 165 21.48 4.55 -38.74
C ASN A 165 22.63 4.29 -37.78
N MET A 166 22.87 3.04 -37.36
CA MET A 166 24.02 2.68 -36.50
C MET A 166 25.35 3.01 -37.16
N THR A 167 25.47 2.76 -38.47
CA THR A 167 26.67 3.09 -39.23
C THR A 167 26.92 4.60 -39.22
N HIS A 168 25.90 5.39 -39.56
CA HIS A 168 25.99 6.85 -39.55
C HIS A 168 26.22 7.43 -38.14
N ALA A 169 25.61 6.85 -37.11
CA ALA A 169 25.87 7.23 -35.72
C ALA A 169 27.34 7.07 -35.35
N ARG A 170 27.95 5.92 -35.71
CA ARG A 170 29.40 5.69 -35.49
C ARG A 170 30.25 6.70 -36.24
N MET A 171 29.90 7.04 -37.48
CA MET A 171 30.60 8.09 -38.25
C MET A 171 30.50 9.48 -37.60
N MET A 172 29.33 9.83 -37.06
CA MET A 172 29.15 11.12 -36.38
C MET A 172 29.90 11.15 -35.05
N ILE A 173 29.94 10.05 -34.30
CA ILE A 173 30.71 9.93 -33.06
C ILE A 173 32.21 10.08 -33.32
N THR A 174 32.78 9.45 -34.36
CA THR A 174 34.22 9.55 -34.63
C THR A 174 34.66 10.96 -34.98
N ARG A 175 33.74 11.79 -35.49
CA ARG A 175 33.95 13.21 -35.82
C ARG A 175 33.56 14.18 -34.72
N TRP A 176 32.92 13.69 -33.67
CA TRP A 176 32.38 14.55 -32.62
C TRP A 176 33.49 14.98 -31.66
N GLU A 177 33.65 16.29 -31.51
CA GLU A 177 34.45 16.88 -30.46
C GLU A 177 33.63 16.89 -29.16
N LEU A 178 34.13 16.22 -28.12
CA LEU A 178 33.44 16.21 -26.83
C LEU A 178 33.31 17.64 -26.27
N PRO A 179 32.19 17.97 -25.59
CA PRO A 179 32.02 19.21 -24.85
C PRO A 179 33.21 19.53 -23.94
N ASP A 180 33.68 20.78 -23.96
CA ASP A 180 34.82 21.21 -23.16
C ASP A 180 34.38 21.95 -21.89
N TRP A 181 34.33 21.22 -20.77
CA TRP A 181 33.98 21.79 -19.46
C TRP A 181 35.21 22.20 -18.66
N THR A 182 36.36 22.43 -19.29
CA THR A 182 37.59 22.81 -18.56
C THR A 182 37.36 24.09 -17.75
N GLY A 183 37.58 24.00 -16.43
CA GLY A 183 37.33 25.08 -15.47
C GLY A 183 35.85 25.28 -15.09
N ARG A 184 34.95 24.44 -15.59
CA ARG A 184 33.50 24.41 -15.31
C ARG A 184 33.03 22.97 -15.06
N GLU A 185 33.91 22.11 -14.53
CA GLU A 185 33.62 20.69 -14.36
C GLU A 185 32.44 20.44 -13.41
N ASP A 186 32.22 21.34 -12.45
CA ASP A 186 31.10 21.28 -11.50
C ASP A 186 29.74 21.64 -12.16
N GLU A 187 29.75 22.20 -13.38
CA GLU A 187 28.54 22.48 -14.16
C GLU A 187 28.07 21.27 -14.99
N ILE A 188 28.89 20.23 -15.11
CA ILE A 188 28.48 18.97 -15.75
C ILE A 188 27.38 18.32 -14.89
N PRO A 189 26.17 18.03 -15.44
CA PRO A 189 25.12 17.41 -14.65
C PRO A 189 25.56 16.07 -14.06
N GLN A 190 25.20 15.86 -12.78
CA GLN A 190 25.49 14.60 -12.09
C GLN A 190 24.87 13.43 -12.83
N THR A 191 25.64 12.36 -13.03
CA THR A 191 25.27 11.24 -13.90
C THR A 191 25.36 9.90 -13.17
N ILE A 192 24.37 9.04 -13.39
CA ILE A 192 24.44 7.63 -13.01
C ILE A 192 24.76 6.83 -14.28
N LEU A 193 25.84 6.08 -14.22
CA LEU A 193 26.28 5.21 -15.30
C LEU A 193 25.78 3.79 -15.04
N MET A 194 24.91 3.28 -15.90
CA MET A 194 24.50 1.88 -15.87
C MET A 194 25.41 1.06 -16.78
N ARG A 195 26.06 0.04 -16.25
CA ARG A 195 27.08 -0.74 -16.95
C ARG A 195 26.64 -2.18 -17.14
N ALA A 196 26.51 -2.64 -18.39
CA ALA A 196 26.34 -4.06 -18.69
C ALA A 196 27.58 -4.84 -18.24
N LYS A 197 27.36 -5.99 -17.59
CA LYS A 197 28.42 -6.82 -17.01
C LYS A 197 29.11 -7.72 -18.03
N GLU A 198 28.35 -8.26 -18.98
CA GLU A 198 28.83 -9.28 -19.90
C GLU A 198 29.41 -8.65 -21.17
N LEU A 199 30.39 -9.34 -21.75
CA LEU A 199 30.93 -9.02 -23.07
C LEU A 199 29.98 -9.55 -24.14
N TYR A 200 29.83 -8.81 -25.23
CA TYR A 200 29.23 -9.33 -26.45
C TYR A 200 30.29 -10.15 -27.20
N GLN A 201 30.03 -11.45 -27.41
CA GLN A 201 30.99 -12.40 -27.99
C GLN A 201 30.60 -12.93 -29.39
N PRO A 202 30.62 -12.11 -30.46
CA PRO A 202 30.81 -12.60 -31.82
C PRO A 202 32.32 -12.73 -32.15
N ASP A 203 32.68 -13.18 -33.35
CA ASP A 203 34.09 -13.33 -33.82
C ASP A 203 34.85 -11.98 -33.83
N GLY A 204 35.32 -11.52 -32.67
CA GLY A 204 35.98 -10.23 -32.46
C GLY A 204 35.46 -9.49 -31.21
N GLN A 205 36.25 -8.56 -30.68
CA GLN A 205 35.81 -7.71 -29.56
C GLN A 205 35.04 -6.51 -30.09
N ALA A 206 33.76 -6.40 -29.69
CA ALA A 206 32.92 -5.27 -30.08
C ALA A 206 33.47 -3.94 -29.57
N PHE A 207 33.28 -2.84 -30.30
CA PHE A 207 33.81 -1.52 -29.90
C PHE A 207 33.38 -1.10 -28.47
N VAL A 208 32.12 -1.38 -28.09
CA VAL A 208 31.57 -1.09 -26.75
C VAL A 208 32.26 -1.86 -25.62
N ASP A 209 32.93 -2.97 -25.95
CA ASP A 209 33.54 -3.85 -24.96
C ASP A 209 35.01 -3.57 -24.67
N HIS A 210 35.66 -2.68 -25.44
CA HIS A 210 37.06 -2.32 -25.24
C HIS A 210 37.32 -1.64 -23.89
N SER A 211 36.30 -0.99 -23.33
CA SER A 211 36.38 -0.34 -22.01
C SER A 211 35.64 -1.09 -20.91
N ARG A 212 35.04 -2.27 -21.21
CA ARG A 212 34.16 -3.03 -20.31
C ARG A 212 34.82 -3.39 -18.97
N GLN A 213 36.12 -3.68 -19.01
CA GLN A 213 36.94 -3.98 -17.85
C GLN A 213 37.07 -2.81 -16.86
N PHE A 214 36.87 -1.57 -17.33
CA PHE A 214 36.92 -0.38 -16.50
C PHE A 214 35.54 -0.08 -15.92
N ARG A 215 35.49 0.17 -14.61
CA ARG A 215 34.24 0.50 -13.88
C ARG A 215 33.47 1.64 -14.52
N LEU A 216 34.18 2.66 -15.00
CA LEU A 216 33.62 3.89 -15.57
C LEU A 216 33.53 3.86 -17.10
N LEU A 217 33.71 2.70 -17.77
CA LEU A 217 33.66 2.59 -19.23
C LEU A 217 34.54 3.62 -19.97
N GLY A 218 35.70 3.94 -19.38
CA GLY A 218 36.69 4.87 -19.91
C GLY A 218 36.43 6.36 -19.64
N TRP A 219 35.33 6.72 -18.95
CA TRP A 219 34.97 8.10 -18.63
C TRP A 219 35.88 8.76 -17.59
N ASP A 220 36.70 7.99 -16.87
CA ASP A 220 37.77 8.49 -15.98
C ASP A 220 38.72 9.46 -16.69
N ARG A 221 38.85 9.34 -18.02
CA ARG A 221 39.66 10.22 -18.88
C ARG A 221 38.99 11.56 -19.20
N TYR A 222 37.72 11.75 -18.85
CA TYR A 222 36.96 12.96 -19.12
C TYR A 222 36.66 13.74 -17.85
N HIS A 223 37.38 14.84 -17.64
CA HIS A 223 37.28 15.70 -16.45
C HIS A 223 37.36 14.91 -15.12
N GLY A 224 38.13 13.81 -15.10
CA GLY A 224 38.33 12.95 -13.93
C GLY A 224 37.07 12.22 -13.43
N ALA A 225 36.00 12.18 -14.23
CA ALA A 225 34.73 11.49 -13.94
C ALA A 225 34.03 11.86 -12.62
N ARG A 226 34.37 12.99 -11.98
CA ARG A 226 33.72 13.42 -10.71
C ARG A 226 32.23 13.72 -10.84
N TRP A 227 31.77 13.96 -12.07
CA TRP A 227 30.37 14.16 -12.43
C TRP A 227 29.59 12.83 -12.53
N ILE A 228 30.27 11.67 -12.51
CA ILE A 228 29.62 10.36 -12.38
C ILE A 228 29.42 10.06 -10.90
N LYS A 229 28.18 10.18 -10.44
CA LYS A 229 27.76 9.99 -9.05
C LYS A 229 27.88 8.54 -8.60
N GLU A 230 27.47 7.61 -9.46
CA GLU A 230 27.41 6.18 -9.16
C GLU A 230 27.48 5.36 -10.46
N VAL A 231 28.02 4.14 -10.35
CA VAL A 231 27.93 3.12 -11.40
C VAL A 231 27.05 1.96 -10.94
N VAL A 232 25.97 1.69 -11.68
CA VAL A 232 25.01 0.61 -11.40
C VAL A 232 25.21 -0.50 -12.42
N ASP A 233 25.42 -1.74 -11.99
CA ASP A 233 25.63 -2.83 -12.95
C ASP A 233 24.29 -3.41 -13.46
N LEU A 234 24.22 -3.76 -14.76
CA LEU A 234 23.11 -4.42 -15.43
C LEU A 234 23.49 -5.85 -15.80
N GLU A 235 22.54 -6.78 -15.68
CA GLU A 235 22.73 -8.15 -16.17
C GLU A 235 22.67 -8.19 -17.71
N GLY A 236 23.40 -9.13 -18.32
CA GLY A 236 23.54 -9.20 -19.78
C GLY A 236 24.68 -8.35 -20.36
N HIS A 237 24.74 -8.31 -21.68
CA HIS A 237 25.70 -7.56 -22.51
C HIS A 237 25.00 -6.39 -23.21
N HIS A 238 25.77 -5.45 -23.77
CA HIS A 238 25.27 -4.20 -24.37
C HIS A 238 23.99 -4.36 -25.20
N PHE A 239 23.94 -5.37 -26.10
CA PHE A 239 22.83 -5.57 -27.05
C PHE A 239 21.61 -6.33 -26.53
N ASN A 240 21.64 -6.93 -25.32
CA ASN A 240 20.52 -7.73 -24.82
C ASN A 240 19.88 -7.19 -23.53
N ILE A 241 20.38 -6.09 -22.97
CA ILE A 241 19.88 -5.53 -21.69
C ILE A 241 18.37 -5.21 -21.70
N PHE A 242 17.75 -5.02 -22.86
CA PHE A 242 16.30 -4.80 -23.01
C PHE A 242 15.50 -6.06 -23.38
N GLU A 243 16.11 -7.25 -23.36
CA GLU A 243 15.36 -8.51 -23.52
C GLU A 243 14.43 -8.77 -22.33
N SER A 244 13.33 -9.49 -22.59
CA SER A 244 12.25 -9.75 -21.62
C SER A 244 12.74 -10.19 -20.23
N LYS A 245 13.76 -11.06 -20.18
CA LYS A 245 14.36 -11.56 -18.92
C LYS A 245 15.04 -10.48 -18.07
N TYR A 246 15.48 -9.37 -18.65
CA TYR A 246 16.18 -8.28 -17.94
C TYR A 246 15.33 -7.01 -17.77
N LEU A 247 14.21 -6.89 -18.49
CA LEU A 247 13.36 -5.69 -18.50
C LEU A 247 12.95 -5.22 -17.10
N ALA A 248 12.54 -6.14 -16.21
CA ALA A 248 12.12 -5.79 -14.86
C ALA A 248 13.27 -5.16 -14.04
N ASP A 249 14.48 -5.74 -14.14
CA ASP A 249 15.67 -5.26 -13.43
C ASP A 249 16.16 -3.91 -13.97
N VAL A 250 16.28 -3.79 -15.30
CA VAL A 250 16.69 -2.54 -15.96
C VAL A 250 15.69 -1.42 -15.66
N THR A 251 14.39 -1.70 -15.75
CA THR A 251 13.35 -0.71 -15.42
C THR A 251 13.47 -0.23 -13.98
N MET A 252 13.62 -1.15 -13.02
CA MET A 252 13.76 -0.81 -11.60
C MET A 252 15.02 0.04 -11.34
N LYS A 253 16.14 -0.28 -11.99
CA LYS A 253 17.39 0.48 -11.87
C LYS A 253 17.27 1.87 -12.48
N ILE A 254 16.60 2.01 -13.63
CA ILE A 254 16.29 3.32 -14.23
C ILE A 254 15.42 4.16 -13.29
N ALA A 255 14.36 3.57 -12.71
CA ALA A 255 13.50 4.25 -11.75
C ALA A 255 14.29 4.75 -10.53
N THR A 256 15.12 3.88 -9.96
CA THR A 256 15.94 4.19 -8.77
C THR A 256 16.96 5.29 -9.06
N ALA A 257 17.62 5.25 -10.22
CA ALA A 257 18.57 6.26 -10.64
C ALA A 257 17.90 7.63 -10.79
N ALA A 258 16.75 7.68 -11.47
CA ALA A 258 15.96 8.89 -11.66
C ALA A 258 15.49 9.48 -10.32
N ASP A 259 14.96 8.66 -9.41
CA ASP A 259 14.53 9.08 -8.07
C ASP A 259 15.68 9.69 -7.25
N SER A 260 16.93 9.27 -7.49
CA SER A 260 18.09 9.76 -6.74
C SER A 260 18.50 11.22 -7.06
N PHE A 261 18.02 11.78 -8.18
CA PHE A 261 18.36 13.13 -8.64
C PHE A 261 17.33 14.18 -8.21
N ASP A 262 16.11 13.76 -7.86
CA ASP A 262 15.07 14.65 -7.36
C ASP A 262 15.32 15.05 -5.89
N TYR A 263 16.33 15.91 -5.66
CA TYR A 263 16.76 16.39 -4.34
C TYR A 263 15.71 17.24 -3.58
N ARG A 264 14.51 17.47 -4.17
CA ARG A 264 13.42 18.26 -3.58
C ARG A 264 12.08 17.55 -3.45
N ALA A 265 11.89 16.37 -4.06
CA ALA A 265 10.89 15.43 -3.55
C ALA A 265 11.22 15.01 -2.10
N THR A 266 12.51 15.11 -1.72
CA THR A 266 13.04 14.90 -0.37
C THR A 266 13.04 16.17 0.52
N LYS A 267 12.62 17.34 0.01
CA LYS A 267 12.67 18.63 0.76
C LYS A 267 11.40 19.49 0.68
N ALA A 268 10.38 19.09 -0.09
CA ALA A 268 9.00 19.55 0.14
C ALA A 268 8.53 19.20 1.58
N THR A 269 9.21 18.24 2.20
CA THR A 269 9.27 17.86 3.62
C THR A 269 9.71 18.98 4.58
N ILE A 270 10.28 20.09 4.12
CA ILE A 270 10.84 21.14 5.00
C ILE A 270 10.05 22.46 4.95
N TRP A 271 8.86 22.50 4.32
CA TRP A 271 8.01 23.71 4.34
C TRP A 271 6.55 23.49 4.74
N LEU A 272 6.32 22.84 5.89
CA LEU A 272 5.15 23.11 6.75
C LEU A 272 5.61 23.42 8.19
N GLY A 273 6.59 24.32 8.27
CA GLY A 273 7.00 24.99 9.51
C GLY A 273 7.14 26.49 9.28
N SER A 274 6.04 27.24 9.25
CA SER A 274 6.02 28.64 9.70
C SER A 274 4.60 29.11 10.06
N HIS A 275 4.25 28.95 11.33
CA HIS A 275 3.59 29.98 12.14
C HIS A 275 4.53 30.08 13.35
N ASP A 276 5.28 31.15 13.56
CA ASP A 276 4.77 32.47 13.87
C ASP A 276 5.87 33.52 13.60
N LEU A 277 5.52 34.67 13.01
CA LEU A 277 6.18 35.96 13.27
C LEU A 277 5.30 37.07 12.68
N LYS A 278 4.52 37.70 13.56
CA LYS A 278 4.08 39.09 13.37
C LYS A 278 5.32 39.98 13.23
N ALA A 279 5.49 40.68 12.11
CA ALA A 279 5.84 42.11 12.05
C ALA A 279 6.04 42.61 10.60
N ALA A 280 5.65 43.88 10.41
CA ALA A 280 6.06 44.84 9.38
C ALA A 280 5.27 44.93 8.05
N ARG A 281 4.38 45.94 8.05
CA ARG A 281 3.78 46.70 6.94
C ARG A 281 4.82 47.15 5.88
N LEU A 282 4.39 47.29 4.61
CA LEU A 282 4.22 48.57 3.86
C LEU A 282 4.16 48.36 2.31
N VAL A 283 3.12 48.95 1.69
CA VAL A 283 3.01 49.59 0.33
C VAL A 283 3.28 48.68 -0.90
N GLY A 284 2.48 48.58 -1.98
CA GLY A 284 1.40 49.39 -2.55
C GLY A 284 1.64 49.57 -4.07
N GLY A 285 0.64 49.30 -4.92
CA GLY A 285 0.61 49.64 -6.36
C GLY A 285 0.49 48.42 -7.30
N LYS A 286 -0.67 48.08 -7.88
CA LYS A 286 -1.44 48.63 -9.05
C LYS A 286 -1.14 47.92 -10.38
N ARG A 287 -2.21 47.28 -10.93
CA ARG A 287 -2.70 47.11 -12.35
C ARG A 287 -1.70 46.68 -13.45
N SER A 288 -2.02 46.02 -14.56
CA SER A 288 -3.17 45.48 -15.35
C SER A 288 -2.50 44.67 -16.50
N SER A 289 -3.07 43.71 -17.25
CA SER A 289 -4.19 43.83 -18.19
C SER A 289 -4.56 42.48 -18.85
N VAL A 290 -5.80 42.47 -19.34
CA VAL A 290 -6.64 41.48 -20.04
C VAL A 290 -6.12 40.97 -21.40
N MET A 291 -6.47 39.71 -21.73
CA MET A 291 -6.92 39.11 -23.04
C MET A 291 -6.25 37.75 -23.28
N SER A 292 -6.86 36.69 -23.84
CA SER A 292 -8.25 36.36 -24.16
C SER A 292 -8.32 34.83 -24.33
N ARG A 293 -9.40 34.22 -23.85
CA ARG A 293 -9.77 32.82 -24.11
C ARG A 293 -10.03 32.59 -25.60
N ASN A 294 -9.52 31.50 -26.15
CA ASN A 294 -10.28 30.48 -26.89
C ASN A 294 -9.32 29.50 -27.60
N GLN A 295 -9.24 28.26 -27.10
CA GLN A 295 -9.06 27.00 -27.85
C GLN A 295 -8.74 25.83 -26.89
N VAL A 296 -9.65 25.51 -25.97
CA VAL A 296 -9.68 24.18 -25.32
C VAL A 296 -11.15 23.84 -25.04
N ALA A 297 -11.94 23.73 -26.12
CA ALA A 297 -13.36 23.37 -26.02
C ALA A 297 -13.63 21.88 -26.32
N GLY A 298 -12.68 21.15 -26.93
CA GLY A 298 -12.92 19.78 -27.39
C GLY A 298 -12.66 18.67 -26.36
N SER A 299 -11.85 18.91 -25.33
CA SER A 299 -11.41 17.86 -24.38
C SER A 299 -12.10 17.92 -23.02
N VAL A 300 -12.79 19.02 -22.72
CA VAL A 300 -13.51 19.25 -21.45
C VAL A 300 -14.91 18.61 -21.47
N GLU A 301 -15.57 18.53 -22.63
CA GLU A 301 -16.91 17.95 -22.74
C GLU A 301 -16.96 16.46 -22.37
N LYS A 302 -15.93 15.67 -22.71
CA LYS A 302 -15.89 14.22 -22.39
C LYS A 302 -15.61 13.91 -20.91
N VAL A 303 -14.98 14.83 -20.17
CA VAL A 303 -14.76 14.69 -18.71
C VAL A 303 -15.94 15.27 -17.93
N GLN A 304 -16.58 16.31 -18.47
CA GLN A 304 -17.81 16.87 -17.90
C GLN A 304 -18.98 15.90 -18.03
N GLU A 305 -19.11 15.11 -19.12
CA GLU A 305 -20.11 14.04 -19.22
C GLU A 305 -19.97 12.96 -18.12
N ALA A 306 -18.74 12.62 -17.72
CA ALA A 306 -18.48 11.67 -16.62
C ALA A 306 -18.78 12.27 -15.23
N ILE A 307 -18.64 13.59 -15.07
CA ILE A 307 -18.96 14.33 -13.84
C ILE A 307 -20.48 14.62 -13.75
N ASP A 308 -21.13 14.89 -14.87
CA ASP A 308 -22.57 15.18 -14.95
C ASP A 308 -23.43 13.92 -14.80
N PHE A 309 -22.93 12.76 -15.21
CA PHE A 309 -23.62 11.48 -14.92
C PHE A 309 -23.65 11.15 -13.42
N ASN A 310 -22.70 11.68 -12.64
CA ASN A 310 -22.62 11.48 -11.18
C ASN A 310 -23.30 12.59 -10.37
N SER A 311 -23.61 13.74 -10.98
CA SER A 311 -24.43 14.80 -10.36
C SER A 311 -25.93 14.59 -10.60
N GLN A 312 -26.32 13.85 -11.64
CA GLN A 312 -27.73 13.56 -11.95
C GLN A 312 -28.35 12.36 -11.21
N SER A 313 -27.55 11.45 -10.64
CA SER A 313 -28.08 10.28 -9.90
C SER A 313 -28.33 10.51 -8.40
N VAL A 314 -28.00 11.70 -7.87
CA VAL A 314 -28.21 12.06 -6.44
C VAL A 314 -29.18 13.25 -6.28
N GLY A 315 -29.81 13.69 -7.37
CA GLY A 315 -30.55 14.96 -7.43
C GLY A 315 -32.07 14.92 -7.21
N ASN A 316 -32.71 13.78 -6.94
CA ASN A 316 -34.18 13.72 -6.77
C ASN A 316 -34.60 12.97 -5.51
N VAL A 317 -34.47 13.64 -4.36
CA VAL A 317 -35.38 13.45 -3.23
C VAL A 317 -35.93 14.82 -2.84
N THR A 318 -37.06 15.18 -3.43
CA THR A 318 -37.84 16.35 -3.03
C THR A 318 -38.41 16.12 -1.65
N TRP A 319 -38.09 17.02 -0.72
CA TRP A 319 -38.74 17.11 0.58
C TRP A 319 -40.17 17.63 0.39
N VAL A 320 -41.14 16.73 0.35
CA VAL A 320 -42.57 17.09 0.50
C VAL A 320 -42.93 16.90 1.97
N ASN A 321 -42.97 18.00 2.71
CA ASN A 321 -43.79 18.11 3.92
C ASN A 321 -45.04 18.87 3.53
N ASP A 322 -46.20 18.19 3.50
CA ASP A 322 -47.38 18.68 4.20
C ASP A 322 -48.50 17.63 4.26
N HIS A 323 -49.18 17.68 5.39
CA HIS A 323 -50.24 16.80 5.87
C HIS A 323 -51.53 16.86 5.03
N GLU A 324 -52.21 15.71 4.87
CA GLU A 324 -53.61 15.52 5.30
C GLU A 324 -54.08 14.08 5.04
N VAL A 325 -54.16 13.24 6.09
CA VAL A 325 -55.18 12.17 6.15
C VAL A 325 -55.71 12.09 7.57
N ARG A 326 -57.04 12.07 7.64
CA ARG A 326 -57.89 12.13 8.83
C ARG A 326 -57.70 10.94 9.77
N LYS A 327 -57.76 11.28 11.07
CA LYS A 327 -58.26 10.55 12.24
C LYS A 327 -58.56 9.05 12.07
N ASP A 328 -57.90 8.22 12.87
CA ASP A 328 -58.62 7.51 13.94
C ASP A 328 -57.71 7.12 15.12
N LYS A 329 -58.31 7.22 16.32
CA LYS A 329 -57.67 7.11 17.63
C LYS A 329 -57.56 5.64 18.06
N GLN A 330 -56.42 5.22 18.57
CA GLN A 330 -56.35 4.39 19.78
C GLN A 330 -54.98 4.44 20.45
N THR A 331 -55.02 4.46 21.78
CA THR A 331 -54.04 5.04 22.70
C THR A 331 -53.04 3.99 23.19
N ILE A 332 -51.73 4.20 22.99
CA ILE A 332 -50.68 3.52 23.77
C ILE A 332 -49.59 4.55 24.14
N GLN A 333 -49.28 4.63 25.44
CA GLN A 333 -48.43 5.64 26.07
C GLN A 333 -46.97 5.61 25.57
N GLN A 334 -46.50 6.74 25.02
CA GLN A 334 -45.10 6.97 24.68
C GLN A 334 -44.29 7.43 25.91
N GLN A 335 -43.30 6.63 26.32
CA GLN A 335 -42.11 7.18 26.98
C GLN A 335 -41.34 8.06 25.98
N LYS A 336 -41.02 9.28 26.40
CA LYS A 336 -40.34 10.31 25.59
C LYS A 336 -38.98 9.81 25.08
N ARG A 337 -38.84 9.65 23.75
CA ARG A 337 -37.54 9.62 23.05
C ARG A 337 -36.89 11.01 23.10
N PRO A 338 -35.56 11.14 23.30
CA PRO A 338 -34.89 12.42 23.16
C PRO A 338 -34.86 12.82 21.68
N LYS A 339 -35.19 14.09 21.41
CA LYS A 339 -35.12 14.68 20.06
C LYS A 339 -33.66 14.63 19.58
N LYS A 340 -33.41 13.94 18.45
CA LYS A 340 -32.17 14.08 17.66
C LYS A 340 -31.97 15.57 17.35
N ARG A 341 -31.04 16.23 18.04
CA ARG A 341 -30.50 17.51 17.57
C ARG A 341 -29.43 17.17 16.54
N ALA A 342 -29.66 17.55 15.28
CA ALA A 342 -28.58 17.70 14.32
C ALA A 342 -27.53 18.65 14.94
N HIS A 343 -26.27 18.24 14.98
CA HIS A 343 -25.20 19.03 15.59
C HIS A 343 -25.03 20.36 14.81
N PRO A 344 -25.27 21.54 15.41
CA PRO A 344 -25.18 22.84 14.74
C PRO A 344 -23.77 23.23 14.26
N TYR A 345 -22.75 22.42 14.59
CA TYR A 345 -21.35 22.70 14.34
C TYR A 345 -20.90 22.44 12.90
N ALA A 346 -21.43 21.40 12.23
CA ALA A 346 -21.02 21.04 10.86
C ALA A 346 -21.50 22.05 9.81
N THR A 347 -22.76 22.48 9.91
CA THR A 347 -23.34 23.49 9.02
C THR A 347 -22.76 24.88 9.27
N ALA A 348 -22.45 25.23 10.52
CA ALA A 348 -21.81 26.50 10.86
C ALA A 348 -20.33 26.57 10.41
N ARG A 349 -19.62 25.44 10.35
CA ARG A 349 -18.22 25.35 9.92
C ARG A 349 -18.09 25.41 8.38
N LEU A 350 -19.00 24.77 7.65
CA LEU A 350 -19.10 24.91 6.19
C LEU A 350 -19.38 26.37 5.79
N LYS A 351 -20.32 27.01 6.51
CA LYS A 351 -20.70 28.40 6.28
C LYS A 351 -19.61 29.39 6.69
N ARG A 352 -18.87 29.16 7.80
CA ARG A 352 -17.70 29.97 8.17
C ARG A 352 -16.51 29.79 7.22
N ALA A 353 -16.26 28.59 6.72
CA ALA A 353 -15.23 28.36 5.69
C ALA A 353 -15.58 29.08 4.39
N GLN A 354 -16.85 29.03 3.97
CA GLN A 354 -17.37 29.77 2.80
C GLN A 354 -17.35 31.30 3.01
N ASP A 355 -17.69 31.79 4.21
CA ASP A 355 -17.68 33.21 4.57
C ASP A 355 -16.26 33.78 4.77
N GLN A 356 -15.28 32.95 5.17
CA GLN A 356 -13.87 33.33 5.24
C GLN A 356 -13.21 33.35 3.84
N LEU A 357 -13.57 32.40 2.96
CA LEU A 357 -13.15 32.35 1.54
C LEU A 357 -13.67 33.53 0.72
N THR A 358 -14.84 34.10 1.06
CA THR A 358 -15.41 35.26 0.35
C THR A 358 -14.88 36.60 0.83
N ARG A 359 -14.17 36.66 1.96
CA ARG A 359 -13.69 37.92 2.56
C ARG A 359 -12.19 38.18 2.40
N THR A 360 -11.41 37.22 1.92
CA THR A 360 -10.01 37.42 1.51
C THR A 360 -9.93 37.68 0.02
N ALA A 361 -9.40 38.84 -0.39
CA ALA A 361 -9.26 39.24 -1.79
C ALA A 361 -8.51 38.18 -2.64
N PRO A 362 -8.83 38.07 -3.95
CA PRO A 362 -8.47 36.91 -4.75
C PRO A 362 -7.02 37.02 -5.24
N LEU A 363 -6.11 36.29 -4.60
CA LEU A 363 -4.80 35.96 -5.16
C LEU A 363 -4.81 34.49 -5.55
N SER A 364 -4.50 34.27 -6.82
CA SER A 364 -4.57 33.02 -7.58
C SER A 364 -3.85 31.84 -6.93
N ARG A 365 -4.62 30.87 -6.45
CA ARG A 365 -4.30 29.43 -6.53
C ARG A 365 -5.65 28.70 -6.55
N ALA A 366 -6.20 28.49 -7.74
CA ALA A 366 -7.27 27.51 -7.88
C ALA A 366 -6.65 26.15 -7.54
N LEU A 367 -6.94 25.63 -6.35
CA LEU A 367 -6.58 24.25 -5.99
C LEU A 367 -7.07 23.33 -7.11
N ASN A 368 -6.19 22.46 -7.59
CA ASN A 368 -6.50 21.52 -8.67
C ASN A 368 -7.78 20.72 -8.30
N PRO A 369 -8.79 20.64 -9.18
CA PRO A 369 -10.02 19.88 -8.95
C PRO A 369 -9.78 18.44 -8.46
N LEU A 370 -8.69 17.79 -8.91
CA LEU A 370 -8.30 16.46 -8.47
C LEU A 370 -7.90 16.42 -6.98
N VAL A 371 -7.22 17.46 -6.47
CA VAL A 371 -6.85 17.55 -5.05
C VAL A 371 -8.10 17.66 -4.19
N LEU A 372 -9.04 18.53 -4.60
CA LEU A 372 -10.32 18.67 -3.91
C LEU A 372 -11.12 17.37 -3.95
N ALA A 373 -11.07 16.62 -5.05
CA ALA A 373 -11.71 15.31 -5.17
C ALA A 373 -11.08 14.28 -4.22
N VAL A 374 -9.75 14.15 -4.18
CA VAL A 374 -9.06 13.21 -3.28
C VAL A 374 -9.29 13.59 -1.81
N GLN A 375 -9.24 14.88 -1.46
CA GLN A 375 -9.55 15.36 -0.11
C GLN A 375 -11.01 15.08 0.27
N SER A 376 -11.95 15.25 -0.66
CA SER A 376 -13.36 14.92 -0.45
C SER A 376 -13.56 13.41 -0.23
N ILE A 377 -12.95 12.57 -1.06
CA ILE A 377 -12.98 11.11 -0.92
C ILE A 377 -12.38 10.68 0.43
N THR A 378 -11.24 11.27 0.80
CA THR A 378 -10.57 11.02 2.09
C THR A 378 -11.48 11.44 3.25
N GLY A 379 -12.10 12.61 3.18
CA GLY A 379 -13.07 13.05 4.20
C GLY A 379 -14.24 12.08 4.36
N GLN A 380 -14.83 11.62 3.25
CA GLN A 380 -15.93 10.65 3.26
C GLN A 380 -15.51 9.29 3.85
N PHE A 381 -14.29 8.83 3.54
CA PHE A 381 -13.75 7.61 4.11
C PHE A 381 -13.51 7.74 5.62
N LEU A 382 -12.99 8.88 6.08
CA LEU A 382 -12.78 9.13 7.51
C LEU A 382 -14.10 9.27 8.28
N GLU A 383 -15.13 9.88 7.68
CA GLU A 383 -16.49 9.89 8.23
C GLU A 383 -17.05 8.48 8.47
N LEU A 384 -16.76 7.54 7.56
CA LEU A 384 -17.14 6.13 7.72
C LEU A 384 -16.38 5.45 8.88
N CYS A 385 -15.18 5.92 9.19
CA CYS A 385 -14.34 5.38 10.25
C CYS A 385 -14.70 5.91 11.65
N HIS A 386 -15.56 6.93 11.77
CA HIS A 386 -16.00 7.39 13.08
C HIS A 386 -16.98 6.41 13.75
N PRO A 387 -16.82 6.13 15.06
CA PRO A 387 -17.77 5.31 15.80
C PRO A 387 -19.12 6.03 15.95
N LEU A 388 -20.23 5.31 15.77
CA LEU A 388 -21.59 5.85 15.96
C LEU A 388 -22.00 5.98 17.44
N SER A 389 -21.27 5.35 18.36
CA SER A 389 -21.48 5.43 19.81
C SER A 389 -20.14 5.46 20.55
N GLU A 390 -20.06 6.25 21.62
CA GLU A 390 -18.87 6.36 22.50
C GLU A 390 -18.55 5.05 23.23
N THR A 391 -19.49 4.11 23.33
CA THR A 391 -19.31 2.82 24.01
C THR A 391 -18.65 1.73 23.16
N GLN A 392 -18.45 1.97 21.85
CA GLN A 392 -17.95 0.98 20.89
C GLN A 392 -16.45 1.12 20.65
N GLU A 393 -15.73 -0.01 20.67
CA GLU A 393 -14.40 -0.09 20.05
C GLU A 393 -14.54 -0.32 18.55
N ALA A 394 -14.25 0.73 17.79
CA ALA A 394 -14.28 0.76 16.33
C ALA A 394 -12.83 0.66 15.80
N PRO A 395 -12.48 -0.43 15.07
CA PRO A 395 -11.09 -0.72 14.67
C PRO A 395 -10.37 0.39 13.89
N PHE A 396 -11.12 1.25 13.19
CA PHE A 396 -10.57 2.35 12.39
C PHE A 396 -10.86 3.74 12.96
N ALA A 397 -11.45 3.84 14.16
CA ALA A 397 -11.77 5.12 14.80
C ALA A 397 -10.55 6.05 14.94
N TRP A 398 -9.37 5.48 15.14
CA TRP A 398 -8.12 6.23 15.23
C TRP A 398 -7.81 7.02 13.94
N LEU A 399 -8.28 6.59 12.76
CA LEU A 399 -8.05 7.32 11.51
C LEU A 399 -8.69 8.72 11.53
N GLY A 400 -9.88 8.86 12.14
CA GLY A 400 -10.56 10.15 12.26
C GLY A 400 -9.85 11.13 13.20
N GLU A 401 -9.01 10.62 14.10
CA GLU A 401 -8.29 11.41 15.11
C GLU A 401 -6.91 11.84 14.64
N ILE A 402 -6.45 11.34 13.49
CA ILE A 402 -5.15 11.70 12.93
C ILE A 402 -5.10 13.16 12.48
N GLN A 403 -6.23 13.72 12.01
CA GLN A 403 -6.30 15.06 11.42
C GLN A 403 -6.04 16.22 12.40
N GLU A 404 -5.95 15.93 13.71
CA GLU A 404 -5.76 16.94 14.76
C GLU A 404 -4.30 17.05 15.24
N MET A 405 -3.38 16.24 14.69
CA MET A 405 -1.97 16.26 15.09
C MET A 405 -1.16 17.30 14.33
N GLY A 406 -0.34 18.09 15.03
CA GLY A 406 0.59 19.07 14.44
C GLY A 406 1.90 18.44 13.97
N GLN A 407 2.50 19.06 12.94
CA GLN A 407 3.60 18.59 12.07
C GLN A 407 3.46 17.13 11.62
N ASP A 408 2.79 16.96 10.48
CA ASP A 408 2.60 15.67 9.86
C ASP A 408 3.91 15.12 9.29
N ILE A 409 4.13 13.82 9.51
CA ILE A 409 5.11 13.05 8.75
C ILE A 409 4.70 13.03 7.28
N ASP A 410 5.66 13.26 6.40
CA ASP A 410 5.40 13.48 4.97
C ASP A 410 4.73 12.31 4.25
N ALA A 411 5.00 11.09 4.68
CA ALA A 411 4.35 9.90 4.14
C ALA A 411 2.84 9.82 4.48
N LEU A 412 2.35 10.58 5.46
CA LEU A 412 0.99 10.44 5.98
C LEU A 412 -0.11 10.82 4.97
N PRO A 413 -0.06 11.98 4.28
CA PRO A 413 -1.07 12.34 3.28
C PRO A 413 -1.14 11.33 2.12
N LEU A 414 0.02 10.80 1.71
CA LEU A 414 0.11 9.77 0.67
C LEU A 414 -0.55 8.47 1.13
N ALA A 415 -0.25 8.02 2.35
CA ALA A 415 -0.81 6.80 2.92
C ALA A 415 -2.34 6.89 3.12
N LEU A 416 -2.84 8.02 3.63
CA LEU A 416 -4.29 8.25 3.81
C LEU A 416 -5.01 8.31 2.46
N SER A 417 -4.43 9.01 1.47
CA SER A 417 -5.00 9.09 0.13
C SER A 417 -5.01 7.74 -0.58
N ALA A 418 -3.94 6.94 -0.40
CA ALA A 418 -3.88 5.57 -0.91
C ALA A 418 -5.03 4.72 -0.36
N LEU A 419 -5.23 4.75 0.96
CA LEU A 419 -6.30 4.03 1.64
C LEU A 419 -7.69 4.49 1.19
N ALA A 420 -7.91 5.80 1.08
CA ALA A 420 -9.19 6.36 0.67
C ALA A 420 -9.52 6.07 -0.81
N LEU A 421 -8.53 6.13 -1.70
CA LEU A 421 -8.72 5.83 -3.12
C LEU A 421 -8.88 4.33 -3.39
N GLY A 422 -8.17 3.49 -2.63
CA GLY A 422 -8.41 2.05 -2.62
C GLY A 422 -9.84 1.73 -2.22
N TRP A 423 -10.35 2.35 -1.14
CA TRP A 423 -11.76 2.23 -0.72
C TRP A 423 -12.72 2.69 -1.82
N ALA A 424 -12.53 3.89 -2.37
CA ALA A 424 -13.41 4.45 -3.39
C ALA A 424 -13.43 3.62 -4.67
N GLY A 425 -12.27 3.07 -5.07
CA GLY A 425 -12.17 2.17 -6.21
C GLY A 425 -12.97 0.88 -6.00
N HIS A 426 -12.96 0.30 -4.80
CA HIS A 426 -13.70 -0.92 -4.50
C HIS A 426 -15.21 -0.68 -4.36
N VAL A 427 -15.60 0.36 -3.62
CA VAL A 427 -17.02 0.64 -3.36
C VAL A 427 -17.78 1.02 -4.64
N ASN A 428 -17.11 1.70 -5.57
CA ASN A 428 -17.73 2.19 -6.80
C ASN A 428 -17.39 1.34 -8.05
N ASP A 429 -16.70 0.21 -7.88
CA ASP A 429 -16.22 -0.64 -8.98
C ASP A 429 -15.41 0.14 -10.04
N GLN A 430 -14.44 0.93 -9.57
CA GLN A 430 -13.56 1.76 -10.38
C GLN A 430 -12.09 1.33 -10.23
N PRO A 431 -11.60 0.39 -11.08
CA PRO A 431 -10.24 -0.14 -11.01
C PRO A 431 -9.15 0.94 -11.06
N ARG A 432 -9.36 1.99 -11.87
CA ARG A 432 -8.42 3.11 -12.00
C ARG A 432 -8.15 3.83 -10.68
N LEU A 433 -9.17 3.99 -9.82
CA LEU A 433 -8.99 4.60 -8.50
C LEU A 433 -8.21 3.67 -7.57
N ALA A 434 -8.47 2.36 -7.64
CA ALA A 434 -7.70 1.37 -6.88
C ALA A 434 -6.23 1.32 -7.31
N ASP A 435 -5.95 1.37 -8.62
CA ASP A 435 -4.59 1.44 -9.17
C ASP A 435 -3.87 2.72 -8.73
N THR A 436 -4.57 3.85 -8.74
CA THR A 436 -4.04 5.13 -8.23
C THR A 436 -3.74 5.03 -6.73
N GLY A 437 -4.63 4.40 -5.95
CA GLY A 437 -4.40 4.11 -4.54
C GLY A 437 -3.14 3.27 -4.32
N LEU A 438 -2.91 2.24 -5.15
CA LEU A 438 -1.71 1.41 -5.10
C LEU A 438 -0.43 2.19 -5.44
N GLN A 439 -0.48 3.08 -6.44
CA GLN A 439 0.65 3.95 -6.77
C GLN A 439 1.01 4.87 -5.59
N LEU A 440 0.01 5.43 -4.92
CA LEU A 440 0.20 6.26 -3.73
C LEU A 440 0.71 5.50 -2.53
N TYR A 441 0.27 4.26 -2.36
CA TYR A 441 0.81 3.36 -1.34
C TYR A 441 2.32 3.14 -1.55
N ASN A 442 2.75 2.85 -2.79
CA ASN A 442 4.17 2.70 -3.12
C ASN A 442 4.96 4.00 -2.97
N ALA A 443 4.36 5.15 -3.29
CA ALA A 443 4.96 6.46 -3.05
C ALA A 443 5.14 6.73 -1.54
N ALA A 444 4.13 6.40 -0.73
CA ALA A 444 4.17 6.55 0.72
C ALA A 444 5.26 5.68 1.37
N ILE A 445 5.46 4.44 0.90
CA ILE A 445 6.56 3.57 1.39
C ILE A 445 7.93 4.21 1.09
N ARG A 446 8.12 4.71 -0.13
CA ARG A 446 9.37 5.40 -0.51
C ARG A 446 9.60 6.63 0.35
N GLN A 447 8.57 7.43 0.60
CA GLN A 447 8.63 8.60 1.46
C GLN A 447 8.98 8.23 2.92
N LEU A 448 8.30 7.22 3.49
CA LEU A 448 8.52 6.79 4.87
C LEU A 448 9.98 6.35 5.11
N ARG A 449 10.64 5.78 4.10
CA ARG A 449 12.06 5.39 4.19
C ARG A 449 12.98 6.58 4.47
N GLY A 450 12.69 7.74 3.88
CA GLY A 450 13.38 8.99 4.22
C GLY A 450 12.95 9.52 5.59
N ASP A 451 11.65 9.51 5.84
CA ASP A 451 11.06 10.12 7.04
C ASP A 451 11.49 9.44 8.35
N ILE A 452 11.72 8.12 8.37
CA ILE A 452 12.12 7.37 9.58
C ILE A 452 13.38 7.94 10.25
N SER A 453 14.28 8.54 9.47
CA SER A 453 15.49 9.18 10.00
C SER A 453 15.27 10.57 10.60
N THR A 454 14.14 11.21 10.25
CA THR A 454 13.87 12.63 10.52
C THR A 454 12.74 12.84 11.52
N TYR A 455 11.73 11.95 11.52
CA TYR A 455 10.52 12.07 12.33
C TYR A 455 10.52 11.10 13.52
N SER A 456 9.62 11.33 14.47
CA SER A 456 9.52 10.50 15.67
C SER A 456 8.96 9.10 15.37
N PRO A 457 9.34 8.06 16.15
CA PRO A 457 8.76 6.71 16.04
C PRO A 457 7.22 6.69 16.15
N ALA A 458 6.63 7.65 16.86
CA ALA A 458 5.18 7.78 17.02
C ALA A 458 4.49 8.15 15.71
N GLN A 459 5.11 9.03 14.91
CA GLN A 459 4.58 9.41 13.60
C GLN A 459 4.74 8.27 12.58
N SER A 460 5.90 7.60 12.58
CA SER A 460 6.13 6.43 11.71
C SER A 460 5.19 5.26 12.04
N LEU A 461 4.83 5.08 13.32
CA LEU A 461 3.83 4.10 13.75
C LEU A 461 2.47 4.32 13.07
N ILE A 462 2.00 5.57 12.97
CA ILE A 462 0.72 5.90 12.34
C ILE A 462 0.72 5.47 10.86
N VAL A 463 1.72 5.93 10.11
CA VAL A 463 1.83 5.64 8.66
C VAL A 463 1.95 4.14 8.42
N THR A 464 2.77 3.45 9.21
CA THR A 464 2.97 2.00 9.07
C THR A 464 1.69 1.23 9.43
N THR A 465 0.90 1.72 10.39
CA THR A 465 -0.42 1.16 10.69
C THR A 465 -1.38 1.34 9.51
N ILE A 466 -1.36 2.50 8.83
CA ILE A 466 -2.14 2.72 7.61
C ILE A 466 -1.75 1.73 6.52
N PHE A 467 -0.45 1.41 6.37
CA PHE A 467 0.00 0.38 5.42
C PHE A 467 -0.55 -1.01 5.72
N VAL A 468 -0.62 -1.40 7.00
CA VAL A 468 -1.27 -2.66 7.41
C VAL A 468 -2.75 -2.65 7.03
N VAL A 469 -3.46 -1.55 7.28
CA VAL A 469 -4.88 -1.44 6.91
C VAL A 469 -5.04 -1.52 5.39
N PHE A 470 -4.22 -0.78 4.62
CA PHE A 470 -4.24 -0.80 3.16
C PHE A 470 -4.03 -2.21 2.62
N GLU A 471 -2.95 -2.88 3.01
CA GLU A 471 -2.62 -4.23 2.54
C GLU A 471 -3.71 -5.26 2.89
N LEU A 472 -4.24 -5.21 4.12
CA LEU A 472 -5.29 -6.13 4.55
C LEU A 472 -6.62 -5.88 3.83
N CYS A 473 -6.97 -4.62 3.55
CA CYS A 473 -8.16 -4.29 2.76
C CYS A 473 -7.97 -4.64 1.28
N GLN A 474 -6.82 -4.31 0.69
CA GLN A 474 -6.56 -4.44 -0.74
C GLN A 474 -6.27 -5.87 -1.17
N PHE A 475 -5.49 -6.63 -0.38
CA PHE A 475 -4.96 -7.94 -0.76
C PHE A 475 -5.36 -9.08 0.18
N GLY A 476 -5.85 -8.76 1.38
CA GLY A 476 -6.21 -9.76 2.40
C GLY A 476 -4.99 -10.37 3.10
N SER A 477 -5.24 -11.30 4.03
CA SER A 477 -4.22 -11.81 4.96
C SER A 477 -3.30 -12.92 4.41
N GLN A 478 -3.63 -13.50 3.26
CA GLN A 478 -2.86 -14.58 2.60
C GLN A 478 -2.37 -14.20 1.18
N GLY A 479 -2.70 -13.00 0.68
CA GLY A 479 -2.31 -12.57 -0.68
C GLY A 479 -0.86 -12.08 -0.75
N ASN A 480 -0.52 -11.08 0.06
CA ASN A 480 0.81 -10.46 0.08
C ASN A 480 1.38 -10.46 1.52
N PRO A 481 2.62 -10.94 1.75
CA PRO A 481 3.26 -10.87 3.08
C PRO A 481 3.62 -9.44 3.51
N GLY A 482 3.38 -8.42 2.67
CA GLY A 482 3.65 -7.00 2.95
C GLY A 482 3.11 -6.53 4.30
N TRP A 483 1.85 -6.85 4.63
CA TRP A 483 1.25 -6.47 5.92
C TRP A 483 1.98 -7.08 7.12
N LEU A 484 2.54 -8.29 7.02
CA LEU A 484 3.34 -8.91 8.08
C LEU A 484 4.66 -8.15 8.29
N THR A 485 5.26 -7.69 7.19
CA THR A 485 6.48 -6.86 7.24
C THR A 485 6.19 -5.52 7.92
N HIS A 486 5.05 -4.88 7.62
CA HIS A 486 4.63 -3.66 8.30
C HIS A 486 4.34 -3.91 9.79
N MET A 487 3.73 -5.04 10.14
CA MET A 487 3.52 -5.43 11.54
C MET A 487 4.85 -5.61 12.32
N LYS A 488 5.93 -6.06 11.67
CA LYS A 488 7.28 -6.07 12.28
C LYS A 488 7.77 -4.65 12.57
N GLY A 489 7.56 -3.73 11.64
CA GLY A 489 7.87 -2.30 11.84
C GLY A 489 7.08 -1.70 13.00
N ILE A 490 5.78 -1.96 13.06
CA ILE A 490 4.90 -1.54 14.16
C ILE A 490 5.40 -2.07 15.51
N ALA A 491 5.76 -3.36 15.58
CA ALA A 491 6.34 -3.95 16.77
C ALA A 491 7.60 -3.19 17.23
N ALA A 492 8.52 -2.89 16.30
CA ALA A 492 9.72 -2.13 16.62
C ALA A 492 9.42 -0.69 17.11
N PHE A 493 8.46 0.00 16.48
CA PHE A 493 8.06 1.34 16.92
C PHE A 493 7.38 1.34 18.29
N LEU A 494 6.47 0.40 18.55
CA LEU A 494 5.85 0.24 19.86
C LEU A 494 6.90 -0.06 20.94
N GLN A 495 7.86 -0.94 20.66
CA GLN A 495 8.97 -1.21 21.57
C GLN A 495 9.78 0.06 21.87
N ALA A 496 10.11 0.85 20.85
CA ALA A 496 10.87 2.09 21.01
C ALA A 496 10.09 3.17 21.78
N LEU A 497 8.77 3.21 21.67
CA LEU A 497 7.91 4.17 22.37
C LEU A 497 7.67 3.79 23.83
N GLY A 498 7.59 2.48 24.11
CA GLY A 498 7.18 1.95 25.39
C GLY A 498 5.67 2.13 25.65
N PRO A 499 5.13 1.41 26.65
CA PRO A 499 3.69 1.37 26.93
C PRO A 499 3.13 2.73 27.39
N GLU A 500 3.96 3.55 28.01
CA GLU A 500 3.57 4.84 28.56
C GLU A 500 3.20 5.86 27.50
N LYS A 501 4.00 5.97 26.43
CA LYS A 501 3.74 6.89 25.31
C LYS A 501 2.54 6.45 24.48
N VAL A 502 2.19 5.17 24.53
CA VAL A 502 1.01 4.59 23.87
C VAL A 502 -0.28 4.82 24.69
N SER A 503 -0.20 5.32 25.93
CA SER A 503 -1.38 5.48 26.81
C SER A 503 -2.30 6.68 26.50
N ILE A 504 -2.04 7.39 25.41
CA ILE A 504 -2.81 8.56 24.95
C ILE A 504 -3.37 8.29 23.54
N ASP A 505 -4.50 8.90 23.22
CA ASP A 505 -5.05 8.85 21.87
C ASP A 505 -4.23 9.76 20.92
N PRO A 506 -4.09 9.40 19.63
CA PRO A 506 -4.67 8.23 18.96
C PRO A 506 -3.89 6.91 19.15
N TYR A 507 -2.71 6.95 19.78
CA TYR A 507 -1.81 5.79 19.89
C TYR A 507 -2.41 4.61 20.67
N LEU A 508 -3.23 4.86 21.69
CA LEU A 508 -3.92 3.80 22.43
C LEU A 508 -4.91 3.03 21.53
N LYS A 509 -5.61 3.73 20.63
CA LYS A 509 -6.55 3.13 19.68
C LYS A 509 -5.81 2.39 18.57
N ILE A 510 -4.70 2.95 18.08
CA ILE A 510 -3.78 2.26 17.15
C ILE A 510 -3.27 0.97 17.79
N PHE A 511 -2.80 1.03 19.03
CA PHE A 511 -2.35 -0.15 19.76
C PHE A 511 -3.48 -1.15 19.96
N SER A 512 -4.69 -0.70 20.29
CA SER A 512 -5.86 -1.58 20.42
C SER A 512 -6.14 -2.35 19.13
N PHE A 513 -6.02 -1.70 17.96
CA PHE A 513 -6.11 -2.35 16.66
C PHE A 513 -4.96 -3.36 16.42
N CYS A 514 -3.70 -2.92 16.54
CA CYS A 514 -2.54 -3.77 16.30
C CYS A 514 -2.48 -4.97 17.26
N ARG A 515 -2.95 -4.79 18.50
CA ARG A 515 -3.02 -5.80 19.55
C ARG A 515 -3.87 -7.00 19.12
N VAL A 516 -5.00 -6.77 18.46
CA VAL A 516 -5.83 -7.87 17.92
C VAL A 516 -5.07 -8.66 16.88
N VAL A 517 -4.36 -7.99 15.98
CA VAL A 517 -3.56 -8.64 14.93
C VAL A 517 -2.47 -9.51 15.56
N PHE A 518 -1.75 -9.00 16.56
CA PHE A 518 -0.73 -9.77 17.28
C PHE A 518 -1.32 -11.01 17.96
N ILE A 519 -2.43 -10.85 18.71
CA ILE A 519 -3.07 -11.95 19.44
C ILE A 519 -3.59 -13.02 18.48
N MET A 520 -4.25 -12.64 17.39
CA MET A 520 -4.74 -13.61 16.40
C MET A 520 -3.59 -14.42 15.77
N GLN A 521 -2.44 -13.79 15.52
CA GLN A 521 -1.24 -14.50 15.09
C GLN A 521 -0.67 -15.41 16.19
N GLY A 522 -0.70 -14.98 17.45
CA GLY A 522 -0.32 -15.78 18.60
C GLY A 522 -1.18 -17.04 18.76
N LEU A 523 -2.50 -16.90 18.67
CA LEU A 523 -3.46 -18.00 18.72
C LEU A 523 -3.24 -18.99 17.58
N LYS A 524 -3.11 -18.50 16.34
CA LYS A 524 -2.83 -19.35 15.17
C LYS A 524 -1.52 -20.14 15.31
N ARG A 525 -0.50 -19.55 15.93
CA ARG A 525 0.80 -20.19 16.16
C ARG A 525 0.89 -20.95 17.48
N ARG A 526 -0.11 -20.81 18.35
CA ARG A 526 -0.16 -21.34 19.72
C ARG A 526 1.09 -20.94 20.51
N ARG A 527 1.43 -19.65 20.44
CA ARG A 527 2.62 -19.05 21.09
C ARG A 527 2.27 -17.74 21.76
N SER A 528 2.91 -17.46 22.90
CA SER A 528 2.83 -16.18 23.60
C SER A 528 3.15 -14.99 22.70
N VAL A 529 2.53 -13.85 22.97
CA VAL A 529 2.69 -12.62 22.20
C VAL A 529 3.11 -11.46 23.10
N CYS A 530 3.88 -10.52 22.56
CA CYS A 530 4.36 -9.35 23.31
C CYS A 530 3.22 -8.53 23.94
N ALA A 531 2.08 -8.43 23.25
CA ALA A 531 0.88 -7.75 23.72
C ALA A 531 0.18 -8.45 24.91
N GLY A 532 0.61 -9.65 25.27
CA GLY A 532 0.19 -10.41 26.46
C GLY A 532 1.11 -10.24 27.67
N SER A 533 2.23 -9.53 27.55
CA SER A 533 3.09 -9.24 28.70
C SER A 533 2.38 -8.29 29.70
N HIS A 534 2.67 -8.45 31.00
CA HIS A 534 2.07 -7.62 32.05
C HIS A 534 2.22 -6.10 31.75
N MET A 535 3.40 -5.69 31.30
CA MET A 535 3.68 -4.30 30.96
C MET A 535 2.77 -3.77 29.84
N TRP A 536 2.48 -4.56 28.81
CA TRP A 536 1.65 -4.15 27.67
C TRP A 536 0.16 -4.40 27.88
N MET A 537 -0.21 -5.30 28.78
CA MET A 537 -1.58 -5.43 29.24
C MET A 537 -2.00 -4.24 30.09
N HIS A 538 -1.16 -3.76 31.00
CA HIS A 538 -1.56 -2.72 31.96
C HIS A 538 -1.06 -1.31 31.60
N GLY A 539 0.14 -1.18 31.04
CA GLY A 539 0.80 0.10 30.81
C GLY A 539 0.03 1.04 29.87
N PRO A 540 -0.37 0.62 28.65
CA PRO A 540 -1.16 1.47 27.74
C PRO A 540 -2.50 1.90 28.35
N PHE A 541 -3.06 1.11 29.26
CA PHE A 541 -4.35 1.36 29.90
C PHE A 541 -4.23 1.99 31.29
N ARG A 542 -3.04 2.44 31.70
CA ARG A 542 -2.80 2.99 33.06
C ARG A 542 -3.75 4.13 33.46
N ASN A 543 -4.19 4.93 32.47
CA ASN A 543 -5.04 6.10 32.67
C ASN A 543 -6.51 5.86 32.25
N ARG A 544 -6.87 4.65 31.81
CA ARG A 544 -8.21 4.35 31.28
C ARG A 544 -8.71 2.98 31.72
N LYS A 545 -9.97 2.92 32.13
CA LYS A 545 -10.61 1.63 32.45
C LYS A 545 -10.85 0.83 31.16
N LYS A 546 -10.36 -0.41 31.13
CA LYS A 546 -10.62 -1.36 30.04
C LYS A 546 -12.11 -1.68 29.93
N ASN A 547 -12.66 -1.57 28.73
CA ASN A 547 -14.02 -2.01 28.41
C ASN A 547 -14.04 -3.53 28.10
N ALA A 548 -15.23 -4.07 27.77
CA ALA A 548 -15.40 -5.49 27.48
C ALA A 548 -14.49 -5.99 26.34
N TYR A 549 -14.23 -5.15 25.33
CA TYR A 549 -13.31 -5.47 24.23
C TYR A 549 -11.90 -5.76 24.72
N HIS A 550 -11.30 -4.81 25.45
CA HIS A 550 -9.92 -4.94 25.90
C HIS A 550 -9.76 -6.08 26.90
N GLN A 551 -10.77 -6.30 27.75
CA GLN A 551 -10.80 -7.41 28.69
C GLN A 551 -10.81 -8.77 27.97
N PHE A 552 -11.59 -8.91 26.90
CA PHE A 552 -11.61 -10.14 26.10
C PHE A 552 -10.24 -10.44 25.48
N TYR A 553 -9.57 -9.43 24.95
CA TYR A 553 -8.23 -9.59 24.36
C TYR A 553 -7.12 -9.75 25.40
N ASP A 554 -7.33 -9.38 26.67
CA ASP A 554 -6.45 -9.83 27.77
C ASP A 554 -6.55 -11.36 27.94
N LEU A 555 -7.78 -11.89 28.02
CA LEU A 555 -8.03 -13.34 28.15
C LEU A 555 -7.51 -14.12 26.93
N SER A 556 -7.65 -13.54 25.73
CA SER A 556 -7.15 -14.14 24.49
C SER A 556 -5.61 -14.19 24.44
N ALA A 557 -4.94 -13.17 24.97
CA ALA A 557 -3.48 -13.16 25.03
C ALA A 557 -2.93 -14.20 26.01
N GLU A 558 -3.62 -14.41 27.14
CA GLU A 558 -3.33 -15.49 28.10
C GLU A 558 -3.54 -16.87 27.48
N ALA A 559 -4.59 -17.04 26.68
CA ALA A 559 -4.83 -18.29 25.95
C ALA A 559 -3.67 -18.65 25.02
N CYS A 560 -3.06 -17.67 24.33
CA CYS A 560 -1.89 -17.91 23.46
C CYS A 560 -0.75 -18.64 24.20
N GLU A 561 -0.50 -18.29 25.46
CA GLU A 561 0.53 -18.91 26.30
C GLU A 561 0.10 -20.32 26.75
N LEU A 562 -1.13 -20.47 27.25
CA LEU A 562 -1.64 -21.76 27.73
C LEU A 562 -1.73 -22.82 26.64
N LEU A 563 -2.15 -22.43 25.42
CA LEU A 563 -2.18 -23.33 24.27
C LEU A 563 -0.77 -23.83 23.92
N GLY A 564 0.25 -22.96 23.99
CA GLY A 564 1.64 -23.35 23.76
C GLY A 564 2.20 -24.26 24.85
N HIS A 565 1.83 -24.05 26.12
CA HIS A 565 2.16 -24.98 27.20
C HIS A 565 1.53 -26.35 26.98
N ALA A 566 0.25 -26.41 26.61
CA ALA A 566 -0.44 -27.66 26.30
C ALA A 566 0.23 -28.42 25.14
N ASP A 567 0.64 -27.73 24.07
CA ASP A 567 1.35 -28.36 22.95
C ASP A 567 2.71 -28.94 23.37
N SER A 568 3.41 -28.27 24.29
CA SER A 568 4.71 -28.71 24.79
C SER A 568 4.63 -30.00 25.61
N LEU A 569 3.47 -30.28 26.23
CA LEU A 569 3.25 -31.53 26.96
C LEU A 569 3.15 -32.75 26.03
N ALA A 570 2.71 -32.56 24.78
CA ALA A 570 2.45 -33.64 23.82
C ALA A 570 3.70 -34.06 23.01
N GLN A 571 4.84 -33.36 23.13
CA GLN A 571 6.06 -33.66 22.38
C GLN A 571 7.06 -34.51 23.21
N PRO A 572 7.63 -35.60 22.66
CA PRO A 572 8.74 -36.31 23.31
C PRO A 572 10.00 -35.41 23.32
N SER A 573 10.57 -35.15 24.49
CA SER A 573 11.63 -34.15 24.68
C SER A 573 13.03 -34.66 24.35
N ASP A 574 13.69 -34.08 23.32
CA ASP A 574 15.14 -34.20 23.07
C ASP A 574 15.93 -32.92 23.48
N LYS A 575 15.26 -31.90 24.06
CA LYS A 575 15.90 -30.63 24.46
C LYS A 575 15.78 -30.36 25.97
N PRO A 576 16.80 -29.75 26.60
CA PRO A 576 16.80 -29.47 28.03
C PRO A 576 15.68 -28.48 28.39
N ALA A 577 15.02 -28.77 29.51
CA ALA A 577 13.82 -28.13 30.01
C ALA A 577 13.95 -26.61 30.17
N VAL A 578 13.16 -25.87 29.40
CA VAL A 578 12.64 -24.56 29.82
C VAL A 578 11.41 -24.88 30.66
N GLU A 579 11.38 -24.43 31.93
CA GLU A 579 10.32 -24.58 32.94
C GLU A 579 9.01 -25.22 32.45
N THR A 580 8.98 -26.55 32.33
CA THR A 580 7.78 -27.27 31.94
C THR A 580 6.82 -27.26 33.13
N LYS A 581 5.79 -26.39 33.07
CA LYS A 581 4.69 -26.40 34.05
C LYS A 581 4.11 -27.80 34.16
N GLN A 582 3.68 -28.19 35.37
CA GLN A 582 3.12 -29.52 35.55
C GLN A 582 1.82 -29.66 34.75
N PRO A 583 1.55 -30.83 34.14
CA PRO A 583 0.32 -31.05 33.36
C PRO A 583 -0.98 -30.67 34.08
N ALA A 584 -1.06 -30.94 35.40
CA ALA A 584 -2.20 -30.57 36.23
C ALA A 584 -2.37 -29.04 36.37
N GLU A 585 -1.27 -28.29 36.50
CA GLU A 585 -1.29 -26.83 36.57
C GLU A 585 -1.73 -26.20 35.23
N VAL A 586 -1.31 -26.78 34.11
CA VAL A 586 -1.72 -26.34 32.77
C VAL A 586 -3.23 -26.54 32.60
N LEU A 587 -3.74 -27.74 32.92
CA LEU A 587 -5.17 -28.05 32.84
C LEU A 587 -6.00 -27.15 33.77
N ASP A 588 -5.57 -26.98 35.01
CA ASP A 588 -6.22 -26.10 35.99
C ASP A 588 -6.30 -24.66 35.48
N SER A 589 -5.18 -24.13 34.95
CA SER A 589 -5.12 -22.78 34.37
C SER A 589 -6.06 -22.63 33.17
N MET A 590 -6.14 -23.64 32.30
CA MET A 590 -7.05 -23.62 31.15
C MET A 590 -8.52 -23.61 31.58
N LEU A 591 -8.91 -24.45 32.56
CA LEU A 591 -10.27 -24.47 33.10
C LEU A 591 -10.63 -23.13 33.75
N HIS A 592 -9.72 -22.55 34.55
CA HIS A 592 -9.92 -21.22 35.14
C HIS A 592 -10.04 -20.11 34.09
N LEU A 593 -9.29 -20.18 32.99
CA LEU A 593 -9.43 -19.25 31.87
C LEU A 593 -10.80 -19.39 31.20
N ILE A 594 -11.28 -20.61 30.99
CA ILE A 594 -12.64 -20.89 30.49
C ILE A 594 -13.69 -20.28 31.42
N SER A 595 -13.54 -20.44 32.75
CA SER A 595 -14.41 -19.80 33.75
C SER A 595 -14.42 -18.27 33.64
N ARG A 596 -13.25 -17.66 33.45
CA ARG A 596 -13.13 -16.20 33.30
C ARG A 596 -13.75 -15.72 32.00
N LEU A 597 -13.59 -16.45 30.90
CA LEU A 597 -14.28 -16.17 29.62
C LEU A 597 -15.79 -16.22 29.80
N ARG A 598 -16.31 -17.24 30.48
CA ARG A 598 -17.75 -17.36 30.75
C ARG A 598 -18.27 -16.21 31.62
N ARG A 599 -17.55 -15.84 32.67
CA ARG A 599 -17.90 -14.68 33.52
C ARG A 599 -17.86 -13.37 32.73
N TRP A 600 -16.85 -13.19 31.89
CA TRP A 600 -16.77 -12.04 30.99
C TRP A 600 -17.99 -11.95 30.08
N MET A 601 -18.43 -13.07 29.51
CA MET A 601 -19.63 -13.14 28.67
C MET A 601 -20.90 -12.78 29.45
N GLN A 602 -21.07 -13.33 30.67
CA GLN A 602 -22.21 -13.03 31.54
C GLN A 602 -22.26 -11.55 31.95
N ASN A 603 -21.11 -10.95 32.26
CA ASN A 603 -21.02 -9.55 32.69
C ASN A 603 -21.16 -8.55 31.54
N SER A 604 -20.97 -8.98 30.29
CA SER A 604 -21.07 -8.13 29.09
C SER A 604 -22.51 -7.95 28.58
N SER A 605 -23.51 -8.43 29.35
CA SER A 605 -24.92 -8.55 28.98
C SER A 605 -25.66 -7.20 28.88
N HIS A 606 -25.40 -6.45 27.81
CA HIS A 606 -26.23 -5.29 27.41
C HIS A 606 -26.95 -5.43 26.06
N VAL A 607 -26.88 -6.56 25.35
CA VAL A 607 -27.76 -6.77 24.17
C VAL A 607 -28.22 -8.22 24.14
N GLY A 608 -29.54 -8.45 24.04
CA GLY A 608 -30.21 -9.75 24.11
C GLY A 608 -29.80 -10.77 23.04
N PHE A 609 -28.61 -11.34 23.20
CA PHE A 609 -28.09 -12.46 22.41
C PHE A 609 -28.21 -13.73 23.25
N SER A 610 -29.30 -14.49 23.06
CA SER A 610 -29.52 -15.80 23.69
C SER A 610 -29.65 -16.90 22.65
N GLY A 611 -28.76 -16.94 21.65
CA GLY A 611 -28.75 -18.00 20.64
C GLY A 611 -28.03 -17.61 19.33
N PRO A 612 -27.83 -18.58 18.41
CA PRO A 612 -27.28 -18.34 17.08
C PRO A 612 -28.20 -17.38 16.31
N PHE A 613 -27.59 -16.39 15.65
CA PHE A 613 -28.34 -15.43 14.84
C PHE A 613 -28.87 -16.11 13.58
N LYS A 614 -30.20 -16.17 13.44
CA LYS A 614 -30.84 -16.41 12.15
C LYS A 614 -30.98 -15.07 11.44
N PHE A 615 -30.53 -14.97 10.18
CA PHE A 615 -30.97 -13.85 9.33
C PHE A 615 -32.50 -13.86 9.24
N PRO A 616 -33.17 -12.73 8.94
CA PRO A 616 -34.62 -12.66 8.80
C PRO A 616 -35.25 -13.57 7.72
N ASP A 617 -34.44 -14.32 6.99
CA ASP A 617 -34.88 -15.31 6.01
C ASP A 617 -34.38 -16.71 6.46
N ASP A 618 -35.32 -17.59 6.78
CA ASP A 618 -35.17 -18.89 7.46
C ASP A 618 -34.48 -19.99 6.63
N ASP A 619 -33.63 -19.65 5.66
CA ASP A 619 -33.06 -20.60 4.69
C ASP A 619 -31.54 -20.77 4.90
N LEU A 620 -31.19 -21.74 5.76
CA LEU A 620 -29.86 -21.94 6.37
C LEU A 620 -28.70 -22.23 5.39
N VAL A 621 -28.95 -22.49 4.11
CA VAL A 621 -27.89 -22.96 3.18
C VAL A 621 -27.93 -22.30 1.80
N THR A 622 -29.08 -21.80 1.34
CA THR A 622 -29.29 -21.65 -0.11
C THR A 622 -29.04 -20.24 -0.70
N ARG A 623 -28.86 -19.18 0.09
CA ARG A 623 -28.83 -17.79 -0.48
C ARG A 623 -27.80 -16.79 0.04
N HIS A 624 -26.76 -17.22 0.73
CA HIS A 624 -25.65 -16.31 1.03
C HIS A 624 -24.41 -16.70 0.24
N ARG A 625 -24.50 -16.62 -1.11
CA ARG A 625 -23.30 -16.54 -1.93
C ARG A 625 -22.50 -15.37 -1.40
N LEU A 626 -21.36 -15.68 -0.76
CA LEU A 626 -20.38 -14.70 -0.35
C LEU A 626 -20.08 -13.83 -1.57
N ASP A 627 -20.52 -12.57 -1.53
CA ASP A 627 -20.07 -11.60 -2.52
C ASP A 627 -18.58 -11.40 -2.27
N ARG A 628 -17.75 -12.05 -3.11
CA ARG A 628 -16.29 -12.03 -2.98
C ARG A 628 -15.74 -10.60 -3.03
N ALA A 629 -16.44 -9.66 -3.67
CA ALA A 629 -16.08 -8.25 -3.72
C ALA A 629 -16.40 -7.49 -2.43
N ARG A 630 -17.34 -7.96 -1.60
CA ARG A 630 -17.74 -7.35 -0.32
C ARG A 630 -17.25 -8.06 0.93
N ALA A 631 -16.91 -9.35 0.83
CA ALA A 631 -16.32 -10.14 1.91
C ALA A 631 -14.82 -9.89 2.07
N ARG A 632 -14.21 -9.33 1.03
CA ARG A 632 -12.87 -8.74 1.04
C ARG A 632 -13.06 -7.23 0.95
N GLY A 633 -12.11 -6.47 1.46
CA GLY A 633 -12.10 -5.04 1.20
C GLY A 633 -12.54 -4.16 2.35
N TYR A 634 -12.56 -2.89 1.98
CA TYR A 634 -12.71 -1.75 2.84
C TYR A 634 -14.07 -1.70 3.56
N PRO A 635 -14.18 -0.97 4.68
CA PRO A 635 -15.44 -0.83 5.39
C PRO A 635 -16.54 -0.26 4.47
N THR A 636 -17.78 -0.70 4.69
CA THR A 636 -18.98 -0.19 4.00
C THR A 636 -20.02 0.34 4.98
N LYS A 637 -20.88 1.26 4.54
CA LYS A 637 -21.99 1.79 5.35
C LYS A 637 -23.05 0.71 5.56
N LEU A 638 -23.66 0.71 6.75
CA LEU A 638 -24.89 -0.04 7.01
C LEU A 638 -26.00 0.49 6.09
N PRO A 639 -26.72 -0.37 5.35
CA PRO A 639 -27.91 0.03 4.60
C PRO A 639 -28.94 0.69 5.53
N SER A 640 -29.61 1.74 5.06
CA SER A 640 -30.58 2.51 5.88
C SER A 640 -31.81 1.70 6.29
N ASP A 641 -32.10 0.64 5.56
CA ASP A 641 -33.17 -0.35 5.76
C ASP A 641 -32.69 -1.61 6.49
N SER A 642 -31.42 -1.65 6.91
CA SER A 642 -30.87 -2.80 7.61
C SER A 642 -31.55 -3.03 8.96
N ALA A 643 -31.96 -4.27 9.22
CA ALA A 643 -32.37 -4.72 10.55
C ALA A 643 -31.22 -4.68 11.58
N TRP A 644 -29.98 -4.55 11.10
CA TRP A 644 -28.78 -4.56 11.92
C TRP A 644 -28.40 -3.17 12.41
N THR A 645 -28.00 -3.10 13.66
CA THR A 645 -27.38 -1.91 14.27
C THR A 645 -25.87 -2.08 14.37
N SER A 646 -25.16 -0.97 14.50
CA SER A 646 -23.72 -0.99 14.81
C SER A 646 -23.40 -1.79 16.07
N ASP A 647 -24.23 -1.68 17.11
CA ASP A 647 -24.07 -2.43 18.36
C ASP A 647 -24.26 -3.94 18.15
N SER A 648 -25.26 -4.35 17.38
CA SER A 648 -25.49 -5.78 17.10
C SER A 648 -24.34 -6.40 16.29
N LEU A 649 -23.78 -5.69 15.32
CA LEU A 649 -22.64 -6.18 14.54
C LEU A 649 -21.36 -6.25 15.40
N TYR A 650 -21.13 -5.25 16.24
CA TYR A 650 -20.01 -5.25 17.17
C TYR A 650 -20.06 -6.46 18.11
N TRP A 651 -21.22 -6.72 18.73
CA TRP A 651 -21.38 -7.85 19.65
C TRP A 651 -21.38 -9.20 18.94
N GLN A 652 -21.91 -9.28 17.73
CA GLN A 652 -21.81 -10.49 16.90
C GLN A 652 -20.34 -10.90 16.67
N ARG A 653 -19.46 -9.95 16.37
CA ARG A 653 -18.02 -10.20 16.25
C ARG A 653 -17.41 -10.70 17.55
N MET A 654 -17.78 -10.08 18.68
CA MET A 654 -17.27 -10.49 19.99
C MET A 654 -17.72 -11.91 20.35
N MET A 655 -18.96 -12.28 20.02
CA MET A 655 -19.47 -13.64 20.19
C MET A 655 -18.70 -14.65 19.34
N TYR A 656 -18.42 -14.28 18.09
CA TYR A 656 -17.68 -15.12 17.16
C TYR A 656 -16.27 -15.44 17.69
N ASN A 657 -15.57 -14.42 18.20
CA ASN A 657 -14.26 -14.60 18.84
C ASN A 657 -14.35 -15.44 20.11
N TYR A 658 -15.37 -15.20 20.93
CA TYR A 658 -15.60 -15.94 22.17
C TYR A 658 -15.81 -17.45 21.91
N TRP A 659 -16.66 -17.80 20.93
CA TRP A 659 -16.87 -19.20 20.56
C TRP A 659 -15.59 -19.84 20.05
N THR A 660 -14.85 -19.13 19.20
CA THR A 660 -13.57 -19.60 18.65
C THR A 660 -12.57 -19.94 19.76
N LEU A 661 -12.38 -19.03 20.70
CA LEU A 661 -11.39 -19.19 21.76
C LEU A 661 -11.75 -20.35 22.70
N ARG A 662 -13.03 -20.48 23.07
CA ARG A 662 -13.51 -21.61 23.86
C ARG A 662 -13.34 -22.94 23.11
N LEU A 663 -13.66 -22.96 21.81
CA LEU A 663 -13.48 -24.15 20.98
C LEU A 663 -12.02 -24.59 20.94
N ASP A 664 -11.07 -23.67 20.68
CA ASP A 664 -9.64 -24.03 20.62
C ASP A 664 -9.12 -24.51 21.98
N LEU A 665 -9.58 -23.92 23.10
CA LEU A 665 -9.23 -24.37 24.46
C LEU A 665 -9.78 -25.76 24.77
N PHE A 666 -11.08 -25.99 24.56
CA PHE A 666 -11.71 -27.29 24.84
C PHE A 666 -11.17 -28.39 23.92
N MET A 667 -11.03 -28.11 22.62
CA MET A 667 -10.44 -29.04 21.66
C MET A 667 -8.99 -29.37 22.05
N THR A 668 -8.22 -28.41 22.56
CA THR A 668 -6.86 -28.70 23.06
C THR A 668 -6.85 -29.63 24.27
N ILE A 669 -7.77 -29.45 25.23
CA ILE A 669 -7.91 -30.34 26.38
C ILE A 669 -8.32 -31.75 25.91
N PHE A 670 -9.24 -31.81 24.95
CA PHE A 670 -9.76 -33.05 24.39
C PHE A 670 -8.70 -33.85 23.62
N ASP A 671 -7.99 -33.18 22.69
CA ASP A 671 -7.02 -33.80 21.78
C ASP A 671 -5.73 -34.21 22.49
N ASN A 672 -5.39 -33.57 23.61
CA ASN A 672 -4.17 -33.86 24.37
C ASN A 672 -4.42 -35.03 25.33
N SER A 673 -3.82 -36.19 25.04
CA SER A 673 -4.01 -37.42 25.82
C SER A 673 -3.63 -37.29 27.30
N ILE A 674 -2.62 -36.48 27.62
CA ILE A 674 -2.18 -36.26 29.01
C ILE A 674 -3.23 -35.44 29.76
N LEU A 675 -3.67 -34.33 29.19
CA LEU A 675 -4.68 -33.47 29.81
C LEU A 675 -6.03 -34.19 29.94
N SER A 676 -6.43 -34.90 28.89
CA SER A 676 -7.66 -35.69 28.85
C SER A 676 -7.66 -36.79 29.92
N SER A 677 -6.56 -37.54 30.06
CA SER A 677 -6.41 -38.55 31.12
C SER A 677 -6.42 -37.95 32.53
N LEU A 678 -5.79 -36.79 32.74
CA LEU A 678 -5.81 -36.11 34.05
C LEU A 678 -7.20 -35.65 34.45
N LEU A 679 -7.97 -35.14 33.47
CA LEU A 679 -9.34 -34.73 33.69
C LEU A 679 -10.24 -35.92 34.10
N GLU A 680 -10.02 -37.10 33.54
CA GLU A 680 -10.75 -38.31 33.92
C GLU A 680 -10.39 -38.85 35.31
N ASN A 681 -9.19 -38.56 35.81
CA ASN A 681 -8.68 -39.13 37.06
C ASN A 681 -8.70 -38.16 38.25
N SER A 682 -9.05 -36.88 38.04
CA SER A 682 -9.05 -35.86 39.10
C SER A 682 -10.45 -35.31 39.40
N ASP A 683 -11.00 -35.66 40.56
CA ASP A 683 -12.35 -35.23 40.96
C ASP A 683 -12.46 -33.70 41.12
N SER A 684 -11.39 -33.02 41.55
CA SER A 684 -11.37 -31.57 41.64
C SER A 684 -11.45 -30.89 40.28
N LEU A 685 -10.72 -31.41 39.28
CA LEU A 685 -10.74 -30.86 37.92
C LEU A 685 -12.07 -31.19 37.20
N LYS A 686 -12.65 -32.37 37.46
CA LYS A 686 -14.01 -32.70 37.02
C LYS A 686 -15.04 -31.73 37.58
N ALA A 687 -14.99 -31.45 38.88
CA ALA A 687 -15.93 -30.53 39.51
C ALA A 687 -15.85 -29.12 38.91
N LEU A 688 -14.63 -28.64 38.59
CA LEU A 688 -14.44 -27.38 37.87
C LEU A 688 -15.08 -27.42 36.49
N LEU A 689 -14.83 -28.46 35.68
CA LEU A 689 -15.46 -28.61 34.36
C LEU A 689 -16.99 -28.63 34.44
N MET A 690 -17.56 -29.38 35.38
CA MET A 690 -19.02 -29.51 35.55
C MET A 690 -19.66 -28.16 35.90
N SER A 691 -19.02 -27.38 36.77
CA SER A 691 -19.42 -26.00 37.06
C SER A 691 -19.43 -25.15 35.78
N GLU A 692 -18.45 -25.34 34.89
CA GLU A 692 -18.34 -24.59 33.64
C GLU A 692 -19.36 -24.96 32.57
N LEU A 693 -19.79 -26.22 32.50
CA LEU A 693 -20.75 -26.69 31.50
C LEU A 693 -22.21 -26.58 31.94
N ASN A 694 -22.48 -26.10 33.16
CA ASN A 694 -23.85 -25.85 33.65
C ASN A 694 -24.75 -27.10 33.62
N THR A 695 -24.16 -28.29 33.73
CA THR A 695 -24.91 -29.54 33.76
C THR A 695 -25.69 -29.62 35.07
N SER A 696 -27.00 -29.32 35.00
CA SER A 696 -27.93 -29.69 36.07
C SER A 696 -27.75 -31.17 36.37
N SER A 697 -27.76 -31.54 37.64
CA SER A 697 -27.65 -32.92 38.13
C SER A 697 -28.85 -33.77 37.69
N SER A 698 -29.04 -33.99 36.38
CA SER A 698 -29.81 -35.11 35.86
C SER A 698 -29.00 -36.35 36.20
N GLY A 699 -29.59 -37.30 36.92
CA GLY A 699 -28.92 -38.43 37.57
C GLY A 699 -28.17 -39.45 36.68
N GLU A 700 -27.77 -39.09 35.47
CA GLU A 700 -26.84 -39.84 34.62
C GLU A 700 -25.45 -39.20 34.69
N GLU A 701 -24.50 -39.90 35.32
CA GLU A 701 -23.10 -39.49 35.42
C GLU A 701 -22.43 -39.63 34.05
N ARG A 702 -22.34 -38.52 33.30
CA ARG A 702 -21.67 -38.49 31.98
C ARG A 702 -20.16 -38.30 32.14
N ALA A 703 -19.38 -39.00 31.33
CA ALA A 703 -17.93 -38.85 31.31
C ALA A 703 -17.52 -37.42 30.93
N PRO A 704 -16.50 -36.81 31.58
CA PRO A 704 -16.03 -35.45 31.29
C PRO A 704 -15.71 -35.20 29.81
N ILE A 705 -15.10 -36.19 29.15
CA ILE A 705 -14.74 -36.13 27.73
C ILE A 705 -15.98 -36.03 26.84
N ALA A 706 -17.07 -36.74 27.16
CA ALA A 706 -18.31 -36.68 26.39
C ALA A 706 -18.98 -35.29 26.50
N LEU A 707 -18.85 -34.64 27.65
CA LEU A 707 -19.35 -33.28 27.86
C LEU A 707 -18.53 -32.25 27.08
N ILE A 708 -17.20 -32.39 27.06
CA ILE A 708 -16.32 -31.53 26.23
C ILE A 708 -16.64 -31.71 24.75
N TYR A 709 -16.86 -32.95 24.30
CA TYR A 709 -17.22 -33.23 22.91
C TYR A 709 -18.49 -32.50 22.47
N GLU A 710 -19.56 -32.56 23.28
CA GLU A 710 -20.82 -31.89 22.98
C GLU A 710 -20.67 -30.36 22.97
N GLU A 711 -19.91 -29.80 23.91
CA GLU A 711 -19.63 -28.37 23.95
C GLU A 711 -18.83 -27.92 22.72
N CYS A 712 -17.79 -28.66 22.33
CA CYS A 712 -17.02 -28.38 21.11
C CYS A 712 -17.89 -28.45 19.85
N ARG A 713 -18.75 -29.46 19.73
CA ARG A 713 -19.69 -29.59 18.61
C ARG A 713 -20.63 -28.38 18.54
N MET A 714 -21.22 -27.98 19.67
CA MET A 714 -22.09 -26.81 19.75
C MET A 714 -21.36 -25.52 19.36
N LEU A 715 -20.13 -25.32 19.84
CA LEU A 715 -19.32 -24.15 19.51
C LEU A 715 -18.93 -24.10 18.02
N ALA A 716 -18.52 -25.24 17.44
CA ALA A 716 -18.20 -25.35 16.03
C ALA A 716 -19.42 -25.06 15.15
N SER A 717 -20.60 -25.58 15.52
CA SER A 717 -21.85 -25.32 14.80
C SER A 717 -22.27 -23.85 14.90
N ASN A 718 -22.10 -23.20 16.06
CA ASN A 718 -22.34 -21.76 16.18
C ASN A 718 -21.43 -20.95 15.25
N ILE A 719 -20.15 -21.33 15.15
CA ILE A 719 -19.19 -20.69 14.25
C ILE A 719 -19.63 -20.89 12.79
N ALA A 720 -19.98 -22.12 12.40
CA ALA A 720 -20.38 -22.45 11.03
C ALA A 720 -21.66 -21.72 10.62
N ILE A 721 -22.68 -21.67 11.48
CA ILE A 721 -23.95 -20.99 11.19
C ILE A 721 -23.75 -19.47 11.03
N ASN A 722 -22.83 -18.87 11.78
CA ASN A 722 -22.65 -17.41 11.81
C ASN A 722 -21.50 -16.91 10.92
N CYS A 723 -20.80 -17.77 10.18
CA CYS A 723 -19.60 -17.35 9.46
C CYS A 723 -19.87 -16.37 8.33
N THR A 724 -21.02 -16.47 7.66
CA THR A 724 -21.33 -15.60 6.53
C THR A 724 -21.56 -14.14 6.95
N SER A 725 -22.27 -13.91 8.06
CA SER A 725 -22.43 -12.57 8.64
C SER A 725 -21.13 -12.03 9.22
N ALA A 726 -20.35 -12.88 9.90
CA ALA A 726 -19.08 -12.47 10.49
C ALA A 726 -18.03 -12.05 9.43
N CYS A 727 -18.09 -12.62 8.21
CA CYS A 727 -17.17 -12.29 7.11
C CYS A 727 -17.46 -10.95 6.42
N GLN A 728 -18.62 -10.34 6.61
CA GLN A 728 -18.97 -9.10 5.90
C GLN A 728 -18.19 -7.91 6.46
N SER A 729 -17.54 -7.13 5.58
CA SER A 729 -16.84 -5.88 5.93
C SER A 729 -17.78 -4.69 6.23
N THR A 730 -19.01 -4.96 6.69
CA THR A 730 -19.99 -3.93 7.02
C THR A 730 -19.60 -3.23 8.32
N TYR A 731 -19.59 -1.90 8.35
CA TYR A 731 -19.39 -1.11 9.58
C TYR A 731 -18.13 -1.48 10.40
N GLN A 732 -16.94 -1.27 9.81
CA GLN A 732 -15.63 -1.49 10.47
C GLN A 732 -15.44 -2.89 11.11
N ASN A 733 -16.14 -3.91 10.61
CA ASN A 733 -16.14 -5.23 11.24
C ASN A 733 -14.78 -5.96 11.13
N PHE A 734 -13.92 -5.59 10.17
CA PHE A 734 -12.60 -6.21 9.97
C PHE A 734 -12.69 -7.75 9.90
N GLY A 735 -13.76 -8.24 9.26
CA GLY A 735 -14.25 -9.62 9.38
C GLY A 735 -13.29 -10.65 8.81
N SER A 736 -12.62 -10.37 7.69
CA SER A 736 -11.81 -11.37 6.99
C SER A 736 -10.58 -11.85 7.79
N LEU A 737 -9.85 -10.98 8.49
CA LEU A 737 -8.64 -11.39 9.24
C LEU A 737 -8.98 -12.32 10.41
N VAL A 738 -10.01 -11.93 11.18
CA VAL A 738 -10.46 -12.68 12.36
C VAL A 738 -11.16 -13.98 11.95
N THR A 739 -11.97 -13.91 10.90
CA THR A 739 -12.78 -15.06 10.47
C THR A 739 -11.93 -16.18 9.86
N VAL A 740 -10.74 -15.89 9.31
CA VAL A 740 -9.83 -16.95 8.83
C VAL A 740 -9.44 -17.90 9.97
N TYR A 741 -8.96 -17.40 11.10
CA TYR A 741 -8.57 -18.26 12.23
C TYR A 741 -9.78 -18.98 12.84
N THR A 742 -10.92 -18.30 12.92
CA THR A 742 -12.16 -18.90 13.40
C THR A 742 -12.64 -20.06 12.53
N LEU A 743 -12.73 -19.86 11.22
CA LEU A 743 -13.11 -20.89 10.26
C LEU A 743 -12.11 -22.04 10.25
N GLU A 744 -10.81 -21.76 10.28
CA GLU A 744 -9.77 -22.79 10.39
C GLU A 744 -9.94 -23.62 11.68
N THR A 745 -10.37 -23.00 12.78
CA THR A 745 -10.62 -23.71 14.05
C THR A 745 -11.85 -24.60 14.00
N ALA A 746 -12.98 -24.12 13.43
CA ALA A 746 -14.16 -24.95 13.24
C ALA A 746 -13.93 -26.10 12.25
N ILE A 747 -13.24 -25.85 11.14
CA ILE A 747 -12.88 -26.89 10.16
C ILE A 747 -11.99 -27.95 10.81
N ARG A 748 -10.98 -27.56 11.60
CA ARG A 748 -10.13 -28.51 12.35
C ARG A 748 -10.95 -29.42 13.27
N TRP A 749 -11.99 -28.89 13.90
CA TRP A 749 -12.89 -29.68 14.73
C TRP A 749 -13.62 -30.76 13.91
N TYR A 750 -14.28 -30.37 12.82
CA TYR A 750 -15.02 -31.30 11.96
C TYR A 750 -14.09 -32.35 11.32
N GLU A 751 -12.90 -31.97 10.85
CA GLU A 751 -11.93 -32.89 10.24
C GLU A 751 -11.47 -33.99 11.21
N ARG A 752 -11.29 -33.67 12.49
CA ARG A 752 -10.70 -34.58 13.47
C ARG A 752 -11.72 -35.47 14.17
N HIS A 753 -12.92 -34.95 14.42
CA HIS A 753 -13.83 -35.51 15.43
C HIS A 753 -15.17 -36.00 14.90
N ASN A 754 -15.36 -35.98 13.58
CA ASN A 754 -16.64 -36.24 12.94
C ASN A 754 -16.65 -37.55 12.12
N ARG A 755 -16.09 -38.63 12.69
CA ARG A 755 -15.98 -39.93 11.99
C ARG A 755 -17.34 -40.57 11.67
N ASP A 756 -18.38 -40.25 12.45
CA ASP A 756 -19.78 -40.61 12.22
C ASP A 756 -20.63 -39.33 12.02
N ALA A 757 -20.13 -38.39 11.20
CA ALA A 757 -20.75 -37.09 10.96
C ALA A 757 -22.23 -37.22 10.57
N SER A 758 -23.11 -36.43 11.19
CA SER A 758 -24.45 -36.24 10.65
C SER A 758 -24.37 -35.49 9.31
N GLU A 759 -25.40 -35.65 8.47
CA GLU A 759 -25.54 -34.89 7.22
C GLU A 759 -25.36 -33.38 7.47
N LEU A 760 -25.96 -32.88 8.55
CA LEU A 760 -25.84 -31.49 8.99
C LEU A 760 -24.40 -31.07 9.31
N ASP A 761 -23.63 -31.90 10.03
CA ASP A 761 -22.25 -31.53 10.37
C ASP A 761 -21.36 -31.48 9.12
N THR A 762 -21.64 -32.34 8.12
CA THR A 762 -20.95 -32.33 6.82
C THR A 762 -21.28 -31.06 6.03
N GLU A 763 -22.55 -30.63 6.02
CA GLU A 763 -22.99 -29.39 5.39
C GLU A 763 -22.33 -28.15 6.04
N LEU A 764 -22.26 -28.12 7.37
CA LEU A 764 -21.64 -27.03 8.12
C LEU A 764 -20.13 -26.91 7.85
N GLU A 765 -19.42 -28.03 7.75
CA GLU A 765 -18.01 -28.04 7.35
C GLU A 765 -17.83 -27.50 5.93
N GLN A 766 -18.63 -27.99 4.97
CA GLN A 766 -18.59 -27.53 3.58
C GLN A 766 -18.90 -26.04 3.48
N HIS A 767 -19.86 -25.54 4.27
CA HIS A 767 -20.16 -24.12 4.36
C HIS A 767 -18.95 -23.32 4.85
N CYS A 768 -18.30 -23.74 5.94
CA CYS A 768 -17.08 -23.10 6.44
C CYS A 768 -15.98 -23.05 5.37
N ARG A 769 -15.76 -24.14 4.63
CA ARG A 769 -14.75 -24.20 3.55
C ARG A 769 -15.10 -23.29 2.38
N ALA A 770 -16.37 -23.24 1.98
CA ALA A 770 -16.84 -22.38 0.91
C ALA A 770 -16.60 -20.90 1.24
N ILE A 771 -16.92 -20.50 2.47
CA ILE A 771 -16.66 -19.15 2.96
C ILE A 771 -15.15 -18.88 3.07
N LEU A 772 -14.37 -19.82 3.61
CA LEU A 772 -12.92 -19.71 3.73
C LEU A 772 -12.24 -19.55 2.36
N GLY A 773 -12.63 -20.33 1.35
CA GLY A 773 -12.17 -20.20 -0.03
C GLY A 773 -12.63 -18.90 -0.70
N GLY A 774 -13.76 -18.35 -0.26
CA GLY A 774 -14.24 -17.04 -0.71
C GLY A 774 -13.46 -15.86 -0.13
N ILE A 775 -12.89 -15.98 1.08
CA ILE A 775 -12.06 -14.93 1.71
C ILE A 775 -10.55 -15.09 1.47
N LYS A 776 -10.05 -16.32 1.21
CA LYS A 776 -8.65 -16.58 0.84
C LYS A 776 -8.42 -16.30 -0.66
N THR A 777 -7.39 -15.53 -1.01
CA THR A 777 -6.93 -15.39 -2.41
C THR A 777 -6.41 -16.73 -2.94
N GLU A 778 -6.60 -17.00 -4.24
CA GLU A 778 -5.73 -17.96 -4.93
C GLU A 778 -4.29 -17.49 -4.73
N GLU A 779 -3.41 -18.42 -4.34
CA GLU A 779 -1.99 -18.14 -4.20
C GLU A 779 -1.49 -17.47 -5.49
N SER A 780 -0.76 -16.36 -5.35
CA SER A 780 0.03 -15.82 -6.44
C SER A 780 0.86 -16.96 -7.03
N LYS A 781 0.71 -17.23 -8.33
CA LYS A 781 1.48 -18.26 -9.05
C LYS A 781 3.00 -17.98 -9.04
N ASP A 782 3.40 -16.78 -8.64
CA ASP A 782 4.76 -16.43 -8.26
C ASP A 782 4.79 -16.10 -6.76
N PRO A 783 5.14 -17.06 -5.87
CA PRO A 783 5.63 -16.68 -4.56
C PRO A 783 6.93 -15.91 -4.78
N CYS A 784 6.96 -14.64 -4.38
CA CYS A 784 8.22 -13.90 -4.29
C CYS A 784 9.21 -14.76 -3.48
N PRO A 785 10.42 -15.07 -3.97
CA PRO A 785 11.32 -16.08 -3.38
C PRO A 785 11.95 -15.62 -2.06
N PHE A 786 11.51 -14.49 -1.51
CA PHE A 786 11.68 -14.24 -0.09
C PHE A 786 10.72 -15.16 0.67
N GLU A 787 11.18 -16.38 0.95
CA GLU A 787 10.85 -17.04 2.21
C GLU A 787 11.24 -16.06 3.33
N VAL A 788 10.34 -15.12 3.61
CA VAL A 788 10.41 -14.30 4.80
C VAL A 788 10.17 -15.29 5.92
N SER A 789 11.27 -15.76 6.50
CA SER A 789 11.29 -16.41 7.81
C SER A 789 10.21 -15.75 8.67
N ILE A 790 9.17 -16.55 8.85
CA ILE A 790 7.87 -16.26 9.43
C ILE A 790 8.15 -15.67 10.81
N LEU A 791 8.15 -14.32 10.95
CA LEU A 791 8.58 -13.61 12.16
C LEU A 791 9.63 -14.43 12.93
N THR A 792 10.93 -14.35 12.56
CA THR A 792 11.99 -15.00 13.36
C THR A 792 11.59 -14.86 14.81
N ASP A 793 11.54 -16.00 15.52
CA ASP A 793 10.97 -16.10 16.86
C ASP A 793 11.37 -14.90 17.73
N GLU A 794 12.57 -14.35 17.52
CA GLU A 794 13.06 -13.07 18.03
C GLU A 794 12.10 -11.85 18.02
N VAL A 795 11.23 -11.59 17.04
CA VAL A 795 10.37 -10.39 17.08
C VAL A 795 9.19 -10.56 18.05
N LEU A 796 8.70 -11.80 18.20
CA LEU A 796 7.68 -12.16 19.19
C LEU A 796 8.28 -12.56 20.56
N ARG A 797 9.53 -13.04 20.56
CA ARG A 797 10.32 -13.43 21.75
C ARG A 797 11.17 -12.33 22.33
N ARG A 798 11.43 -11.22 21.61
CA ARG A 798 12.16 -10.10 22.20
C ARG A 798 11.36 -9.72 23.42
N ASN A 799 11.98 -9.92 24.58
CA ASN A 799 11.51 -9.39 25.82
C ASN A 799 11.28 -7.91 25.56
N TRP A 800 10.01 -7.53 25.44
CA TRP A 800 9.59 -6.14 25.60
C TRP A 800 9.69 -5.83 27.10
N CYS A 801 10.83 -6.17 27.71
CA CYS A 801 11.26 -6.01 29.09
C CYS A 801 12.75 -5.72 29.03
#